data_AF-A0AAE7BQ31-F1
#
_entry.id   AF-A0AAE7BQ31-F1
#
_cell.length_a   1.000
_cell.length_b   1.000
_cell.length_c   1.000
_cell.angle_alpha   90.00
_cell.angle_beta   90.00
_cell.angle_gamma   90.00
#
_symmetry.space_group_name_H-M   'P 1'
#
loop_
_entity.id
_entity.type
_entity.pdbx_description
1 polymer ?
#
loop_
_entity_poly.entity_id
_entity_poly.type
_entity_poly.pdbx_seq_one_letter_code
_entity_poly.pdbx_strand_id
1 'polypeptide(L)'
;MTKDKIYSVQDKKKGISRFKVDLLIYGLILLTAFSSLYWQHAPQIFWQETLSKKYLIANVIHGFSVTSIPIILLLLGYFMTRIRKIGIFQAWGFLVIGTWCCLLVTCFLQDSTWIGHFYNVLFPFLRNTSPLFSGILLAILTNKIVAERLMNNRYAYYIFFFIAFGVPTIFGKDIFNYNGGTTALYAWMVFTLGANLPNSELPKKAWYFLTSVSAIVLVIMLVIMPLISEGTHGDLSTATRLTDAANLFTMLFSFYLVRLLLPPRLNRVQLFSLLGSVLFSASSFLIEALNTANEKATWGIRYLELFEAILVSLVIWSVVHIYVKSKFFIKLSKLDKMLDSWHLADLENNIKLTLVKTKRSLRSHKLMLIVSGVMLVLAYISMVVTNVGGRVADTIEGDKSYNALTYAILQRPQIIVINALLFVGLYLFLRGLTNSFWVSFLISDYLIVIWCIATYLKIASRREPILPSEVVMLGAYRNLLNMVPHWLLLLGGATLVILLFVVIWLSWKVKVKKLSLKTHIKYVMIPTVIVCSSFFWNHDDFILKKPMKMLGIDPTFYNQLNGAQINGPTLQFLNNLDVVIMKRPEGYSKTKVEEIVTKYRIRANELNKTRTNDLSKQTIIFNLSESFSDPNHVKDTKLKGDPIPYIHQLMSETTSGYMISSGFGGGTANIEYMTMTGLPLANFSPTLSTPYTQLVSTHSYNPSIVNSFSNAVAIHPYVGNFYSRPKAYENLGFNDFIYLGSKTKIKHQEKIQNNPYLSDKVAYANTLDVINENKANGQFINLVTMQNHMPYNKAYYSDNTKFEVEEAVGLNDEIREQINNFATGIHYTDKYVAEFIERLEAIDKPITLVFYGDHLPGMYANDMAKDGLNLHETDYFIYSNKVAREQGARTNLMKTRYISPNDFPAMVAETTNSKVSPYYALLTDIYQSLPAFYIGTESNDTSVRNVEYVTEDEKIVNEQNLTEEQKELLSDLRIIQYDITAGKNYVKDTDFMKIQSSDGDE
;
A
#
# COMPACT_ATOMS: atom_id res chain seq x y z
N MET A 1 -59.65 -5.09 30.91
CA MET A 1 -59.84 -5.01 29.44
C MET A 1 -59.09 -3.79 28.92
N THR A 2 -58.01 -3.99 28.18
CA THR A 2 -57.14 -2.91 27.68
C THR A 2 -57.80 -2.15 26.53
N LYS A 3 -57.53 -0.85 26.41
CA LYS A 3 -58.00 0.06 25.33
C LYS A 3 -57.79 -0.47 23.90
N ASP A 4 -56.92 -1.47 23.72
CA ASP A 4 -56.68 -2.15 22.45
C ASP A 4 -57.85 -3.03 21.95
N LYS A 5 -58.75 -3.50 22.82
CA LYS A 5 -59.87 -4.36 22.42
C LYS A 5 -61.12 -3.61 21.94
N ILE A 6 -61.26 -2.32 22.25
CA ILE A 6 -62.45 -1.54 21.85
C ILE A 6 -62.34 -1.05 20.40
N TYR A 7 -61.11 -0.90 19.87
CA TYR A 7 -60.89 -0.54 18.46
C TYR A 7 -60.88 -1.72 17.49
N SER A 8 -60.88 -2.98 17.95
CA SER A 8 -60.80 -4.14 17.05
C SER A 8 -62.13 -4.58 16.44
N VAL A 9 -63.26 -3.99 16.85
CA VAL A 9 -64.60 -4.45 16.43
C VAL A 9 -65.25 -3.52 15.38
N GLN A 10 -64.80 -2.26 15.22
CA GLN A 10 -65.37 -1.34 14.23
C GLN A 10 -64.59 -1.20 12.90
N ASP A 11 -63.35 -1.69 12.79
CA ASP A 11 -62.49 -1.44 11.62
C ASP A 11 -62.52 -2.52 10.51
N LYS A 12 -63.43 -3.49 10.59
CA LYS A 12 -63.62 -4.48 9.50
C LYS A 12 -64.29 -3.93 8.24
N LYS A 13 -64.70 -2.66 8.22
CA LYS A 13 -65.33 -2.04 7.03
C LYS A 13 -64.49 -0.87 6.52
N LYS A 14 -63.83 -1.13 5.38
CA LYS A 14 -63.07 -0.20 4.50
C LYS A 14 -61.58 0.03 4.86
N GLY A 15 -60.81 -1.05 4.97
CA GLY A 15 -59.34 -0.96 4.97
C GLY A 15 -58.77 -0.92 3.55
N ILE A 16 -57.99 0.13 3.23
CA ILE A 16 -57.09 0.13 2.07
C ILE A 16 -56.22 -1.14 2.15
N SER A 17 -56.15 -1.93 1.08
CA SER A 17 -55.36 -3.19 1.10
C SER A 17 -53.89 -2.88 1.39
N ARG A 18 -53.22 -3.73 2.17
CA ARG A 18 -51.79 -3.62 2.51
C ARG A 18 -50.92 -3.37 1.26
N PHE A 19 -51.29 -4.01 0.15
CA PHE A 19 -50.69 -3.85 -1.17
C PHE A 19 -50.70 -2.40 -1.68
N LYS A 20 -51.79 -1.64 -1.50
CA LYS A 20 -51.89 -0.24 -1.94
C LYS A 20 -50.96 0.69 -1.14
N VAL A 21 -50.75 0.39 0.14
CA VAL A 21 -49.81 1.16 0.99
C VAL A 21 -48.37 0.84 0.61
N ASP A 22 -48.05 -0.43 0.38
CA ASP A 22 -46.73 -0.85 -0.10
C ASP A 22 -46.41 -0.19 -1.45
N LEU A 23 -47.33 -0.24 -2.42
CA LEU A 23 -47.17 0.41 -3.73
C LEU A 23 -46.89 1.92 -3.62
N LEU A 24 -47.58 2.62 -2.72
CA LEU A 24 -47.36 4.05 -2.49
C LEU A 24 -45.96 4.34 -1.93
N ILE A 25 -45.50 3.54 -0.96
CA ILE A 25 -44.18 3.73 -0.34
C ILE A 25 -43.06 3.42 -1.33
N TYR A 26 -43.14 2.31 -2.07
CA TYR A 26 -42.13 2.02 -3.10
C TYR A 26 -42.16 3.02 -4.25
N GLY A 27 -43.33 3.51 -4.65
CA GLY A 27 -43.45 4.57 -5.64
C GLY A 27 -42.74 5.85 -5.21
N LEU A 28 -42.82 6.23 -3.93
CA LEU A 28 -42.10 7.39 -3.38
C LEU A 28 -40.58 7.16 -3.34
N ILE A 29 -40.13 5.97 -2.94
CA ILE A 29 -38.70 5.61 -2.92
C ILE A 29 -38.14 5.67 -4.35
N LEU A 30 -38.84 5.07 -5.31
CA LEU A 30 -38.48 5.08 -6.72
C LEU A 30 -38.39 6.50 -7.26
N LEU A 31 -39.40 7.34 -6.97
CA LEU A 31 -39.42 8.73 -7.40
C LEU A 31 -38.27 9.54 -6.79
N THR A 32 -37.92 9.29 -5.53
CA THR A 32 -36.79 9.94 -4.85
C THR A 32 -35.45 9.51 -5.47
N ALA A 33 -35.28 8.21 -5.72
CA ALA A 33 -34.08 7.66 -6.34
C ALA A 33 -33.92 8.19 -7.78
N PHE A 34 -34.99 8.19 -8.57
CA PHE A 34 -35.01 8.78 -9.90
C PHE A 34 -34.66 10.26 -9.86
N SER A 35 -35.26 11.02 -8.94
CA SER A 35 -34.99 12.46 -8.82
C SER A 35 -33.53 12.75 -8.49
N SER A 36 -32.93 11.94 -7.61
CA SER A 36 -31.54 12.09 -7.17
C SER A 36 -30.53 11.66 -8.24
N LEU A 37 -30.84 10.62 -9.01
CA LEU A 37 -29.97 10.13 -10.09
C LEU A 37 -30.08 11.00 -11.35
N TYR A 38 -31.29 11.32 -11.81
CA TYR A 38 -31.51 11.97 -13.10
C TYR A 38 -31.25 13.48 -13.08
N TRP A 39 -31.72 14.21 -12.06
CA TRP A 39 -31.70 15.68 -12.10
C TRP A 39 -30.42 16.30 -11.55
N GLN A 40 -29.68 15.61 -10.67
CA GLN A 40 -28.41 16.11 -10.16
C GLN A 40 -27.33 16.25 -11.24
N HIS A 41 -27.54 15.67 -12.43
CA HIS A 41 -26.69 15.79 -13.61
C HIS A 41 -26.89 17.04 -14.47
N ALA A 42 -27.87 17.90 -14.13
CA ALA A 42 -28.33 18.96 -15.03
C ALA A 42 -28.48 18.40 -16.47
N PRO A 43 -29.39 17.42 -16.69
CA PRO A 43 -29.43 16.63 -17.92
C PRO A 43 -29.39 17.51 -19.16
N GLN A 44 -28.76 17.05 -20.26
CA GLN A 44 -28.57 17.81 -21.50
C GLN A 44 -29.85 18.48 -22.05
N ILE A 45 -31.03 17.99 -21.69
CA ILE A 45 -32.31 18.61 -22.00
C ILE A 45 -32.45 20.05 -21.46
N PHE A 46 -31.69 20.41 -20.42
CA PHE A 46 -31.60 21.75 -19.85
C PHE A 46 -30.40 22.56 -20.38
N TRP A 47 -29.51 21.99 -21.20
CA TRP A 47 -28.37 22.68 -21.83
C TRP A 47 -28.78 23.24 -23.19
N GLN A 48 -29.70 24.20 -23.17
CA GLN A 48 -30.20 24.86 -24.37
C GLN A 48 -30.20 26.37 -24.13
N GLU A 49 -29.85 27.14 -25.17
CA GLU A 49 -29.83 28.62 -25.08
C GLU A 49 -31.23 29.22 -25.21
N THR A 50 -32.16 28.50 -25.83
CA THR A 50 -33.55 28.93 -26.07
C THR A 50 -34.54 27.91 -25.52
N LEU A 51 -35.72 28.37 -25.11
CA LEU A 51 -36.75 27.53 -24.53
C LEU A 51 -37.35 26.57 -25.58
N SER A 52 -37.43 25.28 -25.24
CA SER A 52 -38.08 24.27 -26.06
C SER A 52 -39.27 23.60 -25.36
N LYS A 53 -40.19 23.01 -26.13
CA LYS A 53 -41.29 22.21 -25.57
C LYS A 53 -40.78 21.05 -24.71
N LYS A 54 -39.63 20.48 -25.08
CA LYS A 54 -38.97 19.40 -24.33
C LYS A 54 -38.44 19.91 -22.98
N TYR A 55 -37.84 21.10 -22.95
CA TYR A 55 -37.41 21.77 -21.71
C TYR A 55 -38.59 21.98 -20.76
N LEU A 56 -39.72 22.52 -21.25
CA LEU A 56 -40.91 22.77 -20.42
C LEU A 56 -41.47 21.48 -19.80
N ILE A 57 -41.59 20.42 -20.60
CA ILE A 57 -42.05 19.10 -20.11
C ILE A 57 -41.06 18.55 -19.07
N ALA A 58 -39.75 18.62 -19.34
CA ALA A 58 -38.72 18.17 -18.42
C ALA A 58 -38.75 18.97 -17.09
N ASN A 59 -38.94 20.29 -17.15
CA ASN A 59 -39.03 21.14 -15.96
C ASN A 59 -40.25 20.79 -15.09
N VAL A 60 -41.39 20.47 -15.72
CA VAL A 60 -42.57 19.98 -15.00
C VAL A 60 -42.31 18.62 -14.34
N ILE A 61 -41.72 17.66 -15.06
CA ILE A 61 -41.37 16.34 -14.49
C ILE A 61 -40.37 16.51 -13.34
N HIS A 62 -39.37 17.37 -13.50
CA HIS A 62 -38.39 17.68 -12.47
C HIS A 62 -39.09 18.22 -11.21
N GLY A 63 -39.94 19.24 -11.34
CA GLY A 63 -40.66 19.83 -10.22
C GLY A 63 -41.56 18.85 -9.49
N PHE A 64 -42.26 17.95 -10.19
CA PHE A 64 -43.04 16.89 -9.54
C PHE A 64 -42.16 15.82 -8.88
N SER A 65 -41.04 15.45 -9.48
CA SER A 65 -40.15 14.43 -8.89
C SER A 65 -39.54 14.87 -7.56
N VAL A 66 -39.20 16.17 -7.45
CA VAL A 66 -38.61 16.77 -6.25
C VAL A 66 -39.62 16.85 -5.10
N THR A 67 -40.94 16.76 -5.37
CA THR A 67 -41.97 16.67 -4.29
C THR A 67 -41.82 15.41 -3.43
N SER A 68 -41.11 14.39 -3.91
CA SER A 68 -40.88 13.14 -3.18
C SER A 68 -40.24 13.36 -1.80
N ILE A 69 -39.21 14.20 -1.71
CA ILE A 69 -38.50 14.50 -0.44
C ILE A 69 -39.44 15.14 0.60
N PRO A 70 -40.15 16.25 0.33
CA PRO A 70 -41.08 16.83 1.29
C PRO A 70 -42.24 15.91 1.64
N ILE A 71 -42.79 15.14 0.69
CA ILE A 71 -43.83 14.13 0.97
C ILE A 71 -43.30 13.11 1.99
N ILE A 72 -42.09 12.60 1.78
CA ILE A 72 -41.46 11.63 2.69
C ILE A 72 -41.21 12.24 4.07
N LEU A 73 -40.67 13.46 4.14
CA LEU A 73 -40.41 14.16 5.40
C LEU A 73 -41.70 14.43 6.19
N LEU A 74 -42.79 14.81 5.52
CA LEU A 74 -44.11 14.99 6.13
C LEU A 74 -44.69 13.67 6.68
N LEU A 75 -44.59 12.58 5.90
CA LEU A 75 -45.03 11.24 6.33
C LEU A 75 -44.20 10.73 7.50
N LEU A 76 -42.89 10.85 7.44
CA LEU A 76 -41.98 10.50 8.54
C LEU A 76 -42.33 11.30 9.80
N GLY A 77 -42.51 12.62 9.67
CA GLY A 77 -42.95 13.50 10.75
C GLY A 77 -44.24 13.00 11.42
N TYR A 78 -45.27 12.76 10.63
CA TYR A 78 -46.58 12.29 11.11
C TYR A 78 -46.50 10.95 11.86
N PHE A 79 -45.88 9.94 11.26
CA PHE A 79 -45.90 8.57 11.79
C PHE A 79 -44.88 8.34 12.91
N MET A 80 -43.71 8.97 12.86
CA MET A 80 -42.68 8.78 13.88
C MET A 80 -43.07 9.46 15.20
N THR A 81 -43.76 10.61 15.15
CA THR A 81 -44.11 11.37 16.37
C THR A 81 -45.42 10.92 17.01
N ARG A 82 -46.45 10.54 16.24
CA ARG A 82 -47.79 10.20 16.79
C ARG A 82 -47.98 8.73 17.17
N ILE A 83 -47.35 7.81 16.42
CA ILE A 83 -47.58 6.37 16.56
C ILE A 83 -46.38 5.68 17.26
N ARG A 84 -45.31 6.44 17.58
CA ARG A 84 -44.12 6.00 18.35
C ARG A 84 -43.63 4.59 18.01
N LYS A 85 -43.45 4.31 16.72
CA LYS A 85 -42.96 2.98 16.25
C LYS A 85 -41.43 2.88 16.14
N ILE A 86 -40.74 4.02 16.05
CA ILE A 86 -39.28 4.14 15.83
C ILE A 86 -38.76 5.26 16.72
N GLY A 87 -37.68 5.01 17.46
CA GLY A 87 -37.01 6.05 18.23
C GLY A 87 -35.75 6.60 17.55
N ILE A 88 -35.16 7.63 18.16
CA ILE A 88 -34.03 8.38 17.62
C ILE A 88 -32.76 7.53 17.50
N PHE A 89 -32.46 6.67 18.47
CA PHE A 89 -31.27 5.82 18.45
C PHE A 89 -31.38 4.77 17.36
N GLN A 90 -32.58 4.25 17.11
CA GLN A 90 -32.84 3.37 15.97
C GLN A 90 -32.69 4.09 14.62
N ALA A 91 -33.11 5.35 14.50
CA ALA A 91 -32.88 6.12 13.27
C ALA A 91 -31.38 6.45 13.08
N TRP A 92 -30.70 6.86 14.15
CA TRP A 92 -29.26 7.11 14.16
C TRP A 92 -28.43 5.88 13.80
N GLY A 93 -28.74 4.71 14.37
CA GLY A 93 -28.05 3.46 14.04
C GLY A 93 -28.23 3.05 12.58
N PHE A 94 -29.36 3.41 11.97
CA PHE A 94 -29.59 3.19 10.55
C PHE A 94 -28.78 4.15 9.68
N LEU A 95 -28.64 5.42 10.08
CA LEU A 95 -27.73 6.36 9.40
C LEU A 95 -26.30 5.82 9.35
N VAL A 96 -25.79 5.35 10.49
CA VAL A 96 -24.43 4.79 10.57
C VAL A 96 -24.28 3.58 9.64
N ILE A 97 -25.17 2.59 9.74
CA ILE A 97 -25.07 1.39 8.89
C ILE A 97 -25.28 1.72 7.41
N GLY A 98 -26.26 2.57 7.10
CA GLY A 98 -26.57 2.96 5.74
C GLY A 98 -25.43 3.73 5.08
N THR A 99 -24.78 4.65 5.78
CA THR A 99 -23.61 5.38 5.26
C THR A 99 -22.40 4.46 5.04
N TRP A 100 -22.17 3.48 5.91
CA TRP A 100 -21.19 2.41 5.66
C TRP A 100 -21.53 1.58 4.42
N CYS A 101 -22.81 1.22 4.22
CA CYS A 101 -23.24 0.55 3.00
C CYS A 101 -23.00 1.42 1.76
N CYS A 102 -23.32 2.71 1.81
CA CYS A 102 -23.04 3.66 0.73
C CYS A 102 -21.55 3.71 0.41
N LEU A 103 -20.69 3.80 1.42
CA LEU A 103 -19.23 3.79 1.23
C LEU A 103 -18.76 2.47 0.61
N LEU A 104 -19.25 1.32 1.07
CA LEU A 104 -18.89 0.03 0.49
C LEU A 104 -19.30 -0.09 -0.99
N VAL A 105 -20.48 0.43 -1.36
CA VAL A 105 -20.93 0.46 -2.77
C VAL A 105 -20.07 1.43 -3.58
N THR A 106 -19.75 2.61 -3.05
CA THR A 106 -18.83 3.58 -3.68
C THR A 106 -17.47 2.94 -3.91
N CYS A 107 -16.95 2.24 -2.90
CA CYS A 107 -15.74 1.42 -2.96
C CYS A 107 -15.86 0.20 -3.89
N PHE A 108 -17.03 -0.11 -4.45
CA PHE A 108 -17.14 -1.16 -5.47
C PHE A 108 -17.19 -0.58 -6.88
N LEU A 109 -17.68 0.65 -7.03
CA LEU A 109 -17.93 1.30 -8.31
C LEU A 109 -16.75 2.13 -8.83
N GLN A 110 -15.85 2.58 -7.97
CA GLN A 110 -14.70 3.42 -8.34
C GLN A 110 -13.37 2.65 -8.22
N ASP A 111 -12.29 3.19 -8.82
CA ASP A 111 -10.94 2.60 -8.73
C ASP A 111 -10.12 3.15 -7.55
N SER A 112 -10.48 4.35 -7.06
CA SER A 112 -9.93 4.98 -5.86
C SER A 112 -11.01 5.79 -5.16
N THR A 113 -10.90 5.95 -3.84
CA THR A 113 -11.83 6.79 -3.06
C THR A 113 -11.07 7.79 -2.21
N TRP A 114 -11.55 9.03 -2.17
CA TRP A 114 -10.98 10.04 -1.29
C TRP A 114 -11.20 9.67 0.18
N ILE A 115 -10.14 9.85 0.98
CA ILE A 115 -10.15 9.51 2.40
C ILE A 115 -11.24 10.21 3.21
N GLY A 116 -11.66 11.40 2.76
CA GLY A 116 -12.74 12.14 3.41
C GLY A 116 -14.05 11.34 3.45
N HIS A 117 -14.29 10.39 2.55
CA HIS A 117 -15.51 9.56 2.62
C HIS A 117 -15.52 8.64 3.85
N PHE A 118 -14.37 8.11 4.27
CA PHE A 118 -14.28 7.30 5.50
C PHE A 118 -14.64 8.11 6.74
N TYR A 119 -14.10 9.32 6.83
CA TYR A 119 -14.44 10.28 7.88
C TYR A 119 -15.90 10.71 7.84
N ASN A 120 -16.49 10.79 6.64
CA ASN A 120 -17.88 11.14 6.48
C ASN A 120 -18.82 10.09 7.08
N VAL A 121 -18.42 8.83 7.04
CA VAL A 121 -19.16 7.71 7.63
C VAL A 121 -18.94 7.59 9.14
N LEU A 122 -17.72 7.86 9.63
CA LEU A 122 -17.42 7.83 11.06
C LEU A 122 -18.08 8.99 11.84
N PHE A 123 -18.09 10.19 11.24
CA PHE A 123 -18.55 11.41 11.90
C PHE A 123 -19.62 12.15 11.09
N PRO A 124 -20.76 11.52 10.75
CA PRO A 124 -21.73 12.07 9.80
C PRO A 124 -22.39 13.37 10.25
N PHE A 125 -22.46 13.63 11.57
CA PHE A 125 -23.00 14.87 12.13
C PHE A 125 -21.96 15.99 12.16
N LEU A 126 -20.76 15.71 12.69
CA LEU A 126 -19.69 16.71 12.79
C LEU A 126 -19.27 17.20 11.41
N ARG A 127 -19.31 16.30 10.42
CA ARG A 127 -19.00 16.61 9.02
C ARG A 127 -20.22 16.97 8.17
N ASN A 128 -21.42 16.94 8.75
CA ASN A 128 -22.69 17.26 8.09
C ASN A 128 -22.90 16.54 6.73
N THR A 129 -22.68 15.22 6.70
CA THR A 129 -22.60 14.43 5.45
C THR A 129 -23.93 13.87 4.99
N SER A 130 -24.93 13.91 5.87
CA SER A 130 -26.32 13.60 5.56
C SER A 130 -27.21 14.66 6.21
N PRO A 131 -27.23 15.89 5.67
CA PRO A 131 -27.90 17.03 6.28
C PRO A 131 -29.40 16.78 6.49
N LEU A 132 -30.11 16.22 5.51
CA LEU A 132 -31.53 15.88 5.64
C LEU A 132 -31.81 14.92 6.81
N PHE A 133 -30.99 13.87 6.93
CA PHE A 133 -31.11 12.90 8.01
C PHE A 133 -30.82 13.53 9.37
N SER A 134 -29.84 14.45 9.43
CA SER A 134 -29.51 15.22 10.62
C SER A 134 -30.68 16.11 11.06
N GLY A 135 -31.35 16.75 10.11
CA GLY A 135 -32.57 17.53 10.34
C GLY A 135 -33.73 16.70 10.89
N ILE A 136 -33.93 15.48 10.38
CA ILE A 136 -34.94 14.53 10.91
C ILE A 136 -34.65 14.19 12.38
N LEU A 137 -33.40 13.86 12.72
CA LEU A 137 -33.03 13.51 14.10
C LEU A 137 -33.18 14.70 15.04
N LEU A 138 -32.78 15.90 14.60
CA LEU A 138 -33.01 17.14 15.34
C LEU A 138 -34.51 17.38 15.56
N ALA A 139 -35.34 17.15 14.54
CA ALA A 139 -36.78 17.37 14.63
C ALA A 139 -37.44 16.40 15.61
N ILE A 140 -37.03 15.12 15.63
CA ILE A 140 -37.51 14.14 16.61
C ILE A 140 -37.21 14.61 18.05
N LEU A 141 -36.03 15.19 18.29
CA LEU A 141 -35.64 15.71 19.61
C LEU A 141 -36.45 16.94 20.01
N THR A 142 -36.62 17.89 19.10
CA THR A 142 -37.20 19.20 19.44
C THR A 142 -38.71 19.25 19.29
N ASN A 143 -39.34 18.30 18.58
CA ASN A 143 -40.76 18.38 18.22
C ASN A 143 -41.68 18.59 19.43
N LYS A 144 -41.38 17.97 20.58
CA LYS A 144 -42.19 18.15 21.79
C LYS A 144 -42.21 19.62 22.25
N ILE A 145 -41.04 20.27 22.27
CA ILE A 145 -40.87 21.66 22.66
C ILE A 145 -41.52 22.60 21.62
N VAL A 146 -41.30 22.30 20.34
CA VAL A 146 -41.89 23.05 19.20
C VAL A 146 -43.41 22.98 19.26
N ALA A 147 -43.98 21.79 19.47
CA ALA A 147 -45.42 21.60 19.60
C ALA A 147 -45.98 22.36 20.81
N GLU A 148 -45.35 22.27 21.99
CA GLU A 148 -45.81 23.00 23.19
C GLU A 148 -45.78 24.53 23.03
N ARG A 149 -44.78 25.09 22.32
CA ARG A 149 -44.62 26.55 22.18
C ARG A 149 -45.37 27.14 20.98
N LEU A 150 -45.33 26.49 19.82
CA LEU A 150 -45.84 27.05 18.56
C LEU A 150 -47.27 26.59 18.23
N MET A 151 -47.78 25.50 18.81
CA MET A 151 -49.16 25.04 18.58
C MET A 151 -50.21 25.70 19.48
N ASN A 152 -49.82 26.60 20.39
CA ASN A 152 -50.77 27.40 21.18
C ASN A 152 -51.72 28.23 20.30
N ASN A 153 -51.29 28.62 19.09
CA ASN A 153 -52.16 29.17 18.05
C ASN A 153 -51.93 28.43 16.73
N ARG A 154 -52.86 27.53 16.37
CA ARG A 154 -52.79 26.72 15.15
C ARG A 154 -52.70 27.56 13.87
N TYR A 155 -53.28 28.75 13.82
CA TYR A 155 -53.23 29.60 12.63
C TYR A 155 -51.87 30.28 12.49
N ALA A 156 -51.32 30.79 13.58
CA ALA A 156 -49.96 31.35 13.61
C ALA A 156 -48.91 30.30 13.19
N TYR A 157 -49.11 29.04 13.57
CA TYR A 157 -48.26 27.92 13.14
C TYR A 157 -48.23 27.76 11.60
N TYR A 158 -49.39 27.64 10.93
CA TYR A 158 -49.39 27.49 9.47
C TYR A 158 -48.96 28.76 8.74
N ILE A 159 -49.28 29.94 9.27
CA ILE A 159 -48.81 31.22 8.72
C ILE A 159 -47.28 31.27 8.78
N PHE A 160 -46.68 30.82 9.87
CA PHE A 160 -45.21 30.73 9.98
C PHE A 160 -44.61 29.86 8.88
N PHE A 161 -45.12 28.65 8.63
CA PHE A 161 -44.61 27.80 7.54
C PHE A 161 -44.90 28.38 6.16
N PHE A 162 -46.06 29.01 5.98
CA PHE A 162 -46.41 29.68 4.73
C PHE A 162 -45.45 30.85 4.43
N ILE A 163 -45.09 31.65 5.43
CA ILE A 163 -44.09 32.72 5.31
C ILE A 163 -42.70 32.11 5.07
N ALA A 164 -42.35 31.06 5.82
CA ALA A 164 -41.02 30.47 5.76
C ALA A 164 -40.67 29.87 4.40
N PHE A 165 -41.65 29.34 3.65
CA PHE A 165 -41.45 28.88 2.27
C PHE A 165 -41.88 29.92 1.23
N GLY A 166 -42.86 30.77 1.54
CA GLY A 166 -43.40 31.78 0.63
C GLY A 166 -42.46 32.96 0.40
N VAL A 167 -41.83 33.49 1.45
CA VAL A 167 -40.88 34.61 1.33
C VAL A 167 -39.69 34.21 0.45
N PRO A 168 -38.99 33.07 0.68
CA PRO A 168 -37.93 32.63 -0.23
C PRO A 168 -38.40 32.41 -1.66
N THR A 169 -39.59 31.84 -1.85
CA THR A 169 -40.16 31.57 -3.19
C THR A 169 -40.43 32.87 -3.96
N ILE A 170 -41.07 33.85 -3.32
CA ILE A 170 -41.49 35.12 -3.95
C ILE A 170 -40.27 36.01 -4.23
N PHE A 171 -39.37 36.17 -3.25
CA PHE A 171 -38.23 37.08 -3.37
C PHE A 171 -37.00 36.44 -4.02
N GLY A 172 -37.00 35.11 -4.21
CA GLY A 172 -35.90 34.40 -4.87
C GLY A 172 -34.61 34.42 -4.08
N LYS A 173 -34.72 34.66 -2.76
CA LYS A 173 -33.61 34.70 -1.83
C LYS A 173 -33.82 33.64 -0.77
N ASP A 174 -32.88 32.73 -0.66
CA ASP A 174 -32.89 31.69 0.35
C ASP A 174 -32.40 32.23 1.71
N ILE A 175 -33.23 33.08 2.32
CA ILE A 175 -32.93 33.78 3.58
C ILE A 175 -32.72 32.79 4.75
N PHE A 176 -33.27 31.58 4.64
CA PHE A 176 -33.14 30.53 5.64
C PHE A 176 -32.11 29.46 5.27
N ASN A 177 -31.40 29.60 4.14
CA ASN A 177 -30.40 28.64 3.68
C ASN A 177 -30.94 27.19 3.63
N TYR A 178 -32.09 26.99 2.99
CA TYR A 178 -32.63 25.66 2.67
C TYR A 178 -31.85 24.93 1.57
N ASN A 179 -31.09 25.67 0.77
CA ASN A 179 -30.25 25.24 -0.34
C ASN A 179 -30.89 24.13 -1.18
N GLY A 180 -31.99 24.43 -1.86
CA GLY A 180 -32.59 23.42 -2.71
C GLY A 180 -33.33 22.31 -1.95
N GLY A 181 -33.72 22.56 -0.70
CA GLY A 181 -34.29 21.52 0.17
C GLY A 181 -33.32 20.40 0.54
N THR A 182 -32.01 20.69 0.61
CA THR A 182 -30.96 19.72 0.96
C THR A 182 -30.44 19.90 2.40
N THR A 183 -30.77 21.00 3.09
CA THR A 183 -30.18 21.28 4.42
C THR A 183 -30.89 20.62 5.59
N ALA A 184 -30.18 20.50 6.70
CA ALA A 184 -30.74 20.01 7.96
C ALA A 184 -31.89 20.89 8.47
N LEU A 185 -31.81 22.21 8.26
CA LEU A 185 -32.87 23.13 8.66
C LEU A 185 -34.15 22.90 7.84
N TYR A 186 -34.02 22.73 6.52
CA TYR A 186 -35.17 22.39 5.66
C TYR A 186 -35.86 21.09 6.13
N ALA A 187 -35.09 20.02 6.32
CA ALA A 187 -35.64 18.73 6.77
C ALA A 187 -36.30 18.86 8.14
N TRP A 188 -35.72 19.64 9.05
CA TRP A 188 -36.29 19.92 10.35
C TRP A 188 -37.65 20.63 10.24
N MET A 189 -37.77 21.64 9.38
CA MET A 189 -39.02 22.38 9.18
C MET A 189 -40.13 21.52 8.58
N VAL A 190 -39.83 20.77 7.52
CA VAL A 190 -40.85 19.93 6.87
C VAL A 190 -41.26 18.78 7.78
N PHE A 191 -40.32 18.15 8.48
CA PHE A 191 -40.63 17.06 9.41
C PHE A 191 -41.51 17.55 10.57
N THR A 192 -41.20 18.70 11.17
CA THR A 192 -42.01 19.28 12.27
C THR A 192 -43.40 19.70 11.80
N LEU A 193 -43.53 20.24 10.58
CA LEU A 193 -44.82 20.49 9.93
C LEU A 193 -45.65 19.19 9.81
N GLY A 194 -45.02 18.09 9.40
CA GLY A 194 -45.63 16.76 9.31
C GLY A 194 -46.06 16.20 10.68
N ALA A 195 -45.21 16.32 11.69
CA ALA A 195 -45.48 15.83 13.04
C ALA A 195 -46.76 16.45 13.65
N ASN A 196 -46.98 17.73 13.39
CA ASN A 196 -48.08 18.50 13.96
C ASN A 196 -49.28 18.66 13.00
N LEU A 197 -49.38 17.83 11.95
CA LEU A 197 -50.50 17.80 11.01
C LEU A 197 -51.87 17.67 11.73
N PRO A 198 -52.77 18.67 11.70
CA PRO A 198 -54.02 18.69 12.49
C PRO A 198 -54.94 17.52 12.16
N ASN A 199 -55.82 17.11 13.07
CA ASN A 199 -56.89 16.18 12.69
C ASN A 199 -57.90 16.95 11.83
N SER A 200 -58.09 16.53 10.58
CA SER A 200 -58.91 17.27 9.62
C SER A 200 -60.40 16.97 9.77
N GLU A 201 -61.21 18.01 9.86
CA GLU A 201 -62.68 17.93 9.78
C GLU A 201 -63.20 18.05 8.33
N LEU A 202 -62.34 18.43 7.37
CA LEU A 202 -62.71 18.57 5.96
C LEU A 202 -63.03 17.22 5.30
N PRO A 203 -64.08 17.13 4.44
CA PRO A 203 -64.42 15.92 3.72
C PRO A 203 -63.36 15.58 2.66
N LYS A 204 -63.20 14.30 2.32
CA LYS A 204 -62.23 13.84 1.30
C LYS A 204 -62.34 14.58 -0.03
N LYS A 205 -63.56 14.95 -0.46
CA LYS A 205 -63.80 15.73 -1.69
C LYS A 205 -63.09 17.09 -1.68
N ALA A 206 -63.01 17.76 -0.53
CA ALA A 206 -62.30 19.03 -0.38
C ALA A 206 -60.78 18.83 -0.54
N TRP A 207 -60.23 17.73 0.00
CA TRP A 207 -58.81 17.41 -0.21
C TRP A 207 -58.48 17.02 -1.65
N TYR A 208 -59.38 16.33 -2.36
CA TYR A 208 -59.23 16.12 -3.80
C TYR A 208 -59.18 17.46 -4.53
N PHE A 209 -60.12 18.36 -4.26
CA PHE A 209 -60.14 19.69 -4.87
C PHE A 209 -58.86 20.48 -4.58
N LEU A 210 -58.44 20.58 -3.31
CA LEU A 210 -57.22 21.31 -2.93
C LEU A 210 -55.96 20.71 -3.54
N THR A 211 -55.84 19.38 -3.58
CA THR A 211 -54.70 18.71 -4.21
C THR A 211 -54.68 18.98 -5.71
N SER A 212 -55.82 18.85 -6.40
CA SER A 212 -55.93 19.15 -7.83
C SER A 212 -55.62 20.61 -8.16
N VAL A 213 -56.15 21.56 -7.38
CA VAL A 213 -55.84 22.99 -7.55
C VAL A 213 -54.35 23.26 -7.34
N SER A 214 -53.76 22.73 -6.26
CA SER A 214 -52.32 22.92 -6.01
C SER A 214 -51.43 22.29 -7.08
N ALA A 215 -51.83 21.15 -7.66
CA ALA A 215 -51.12 20.53 -8.77
C ALA A 215 -51.17 21.37 -10.05
N ILE A 216 -52.36 21.92 -10.37
CA ILE A 216 -52.53 22.83 -11.52
C ILE A 216 -51.69 24.09 -11.31
N VAL A 217 -51.73 24.69 -10.13
CA VAL A 217 -50.91 25.87 -9.80
C VAL A 217 -49.43 25.55 -9.92
N LEU A 218 -48.97 24.40 -9.42
CA LEU A 218 -47.58 23.96 -9.56
C LEU A 218 -47.18 23.82 -11.03
N VAL A 219 -47.99 23.18 -11.87
CA VAL A 219 -47.74 23.07 -13.33
C VAL A 219 -47.63 24.45 -13.96
N ILE A 220 -48.59 25.34 -13.68
CA ILE A 220 -48.62 26.70 -14.24
C ILE A 220 -47.33 27.44 -13.86
N MET A 221 -46.93 27.39 -12.59
CA MET A 221 -45.73 28.07 -12.10
C MET A 221 -44.44 27.49 -12.70
N LEU A 222 -44.33 26.16 -12.84
CA LEU A 222 -43.19 25.48 -13.46
C LEU A 222 -43.07 25.76 -14.98
N VAL A 223 -44.17 26.09 -15.66
CA VAL A 223 -44.17 26.48 -17.08
C VAL A 223 -43.91 27.97 -17.26
N ILE A 224 -44.51 28.81 -16.40
CA ILE A 224 -44.37 30.27 -16.48
C ILE A 224 -42.96 30.72 -16.11
N MET A 225 -42.29 30.11 -15.12
CA MET A 225 -40.97 30.59 -14.69
C MET A 225 -39.90 30.53 -15.80
N PRO A 226 -39.76 29.45 -16.60
CA PRO A 226 -38.89 29.45 -17.78
C PRO A 226 -39.26 30.52 -18.82
N LEU A 227 -40.55 30.75 -19.06
CA LEU A 227 -41.04 31.79 -19.98
C LEU A 227 -40.68 33.20 -19.48
N ILE A 228 -40.77 33.44 -18.17
CA ILE A 228 -40.35 34.70 -17.53
C ILE A 228 -38.84 34.86 -17.64
N SER A 229 -38.07 33.80 -17.40
CA SER A 229 -36.61 33.84 -17.50
C SER A 229 -36.18 34.29 -18.90
N GLU A 230 -36.66 33.60 -19.94
CA GLU A 230 -36.33 33.92 -21.32
C GLU A 230 -36.83 35.32 -21.72
N GLY A 231 -38.08 35.65 -21.37
CA GLY A 231 -38.70 36.93 -21.76
C GLY A 231 -38.15 38.16 -21.02
N THR A 232 -37.64 38.01 -19.80
CA THR A 232 -37.21 39.14 -18.95
C THR A 232 -35.69 39.26 -18.84
N HIS A 233 -34.98 38.13 -18.81
CA HIS A 233 -33.52 38.08 -18.67
C HIS A 233 -32.80 37.76 -19.98
N GLY A 234 -33.53 37.34 -21.03
CA GLY A 234 -32.93 36.95 -22.31
C GLY A 234 -32.17 35.61 -22.25
N ASP A 235 -32.29 34.88 -21.13
CA ASP A 235 -31.64 33.61 -20.89
C ASP A 235 -32.48 32.69 -19.98
N LEU A 236 -32.02 31.45 -19.78
CA LEU A 236 -32.67 30.47 -18.90
C LEU A 236 -32.08 30.43 -17.48
N SER A 237 -31.35 31.47 -17.05
CA SER A 237 -30.62 31.50 -15.77
C SER A 237 -31.53 31.34 -14.55
N THR A 238 -32.79 31.77 -14.64
CA THR A 238 -33.77 31.68 -13.55
C THR A 238 -34.88 30.65 -13.79
N ALA A 239 -34.81 29.91 -14.90
CA ALA A 239 -35.88 29.03 -15.36
C ALA A 239 -36.20 27.87 -14.39
N THR A 240 -35.20 27.38 -13.65
CA THR A 240 -35.33 26.29 -12.67
C THR A 240 -35.62 26.79 -11.25
N ARG A 241 -35.82 28.09 -11.05
CA ARG A 241 -36.01 28.71 -9.72
C ARG A 241 -37.15 28.10 -8.91
N LEU A 242 -38.21 27.62 -9.56
CA LEU A 242 -39.36 27.00 -8.88
C LEU A 242 -39.29 25.46 -8.85
N THR A 243 -38.23 24.89 -9.39
CA THR A 243 -38.04 23.44 -9.56
C THR A 243 -37.27 22.86 -8.38
N ASP A 244 -37.70 23.24 -7.18
CA ASP A 244 -37.04 22.92 -5.92
C ASP A 244 -38.01 22.42 -4.83
N ALA A 245 -37.49 21.61 -3.90
CA ALA A 245 -38.18 21.00 -2.77
C ALA A 245 -38.54 22.03 -1.69
N ALA A 246 -37.78 23.13 -1.57
CA ALA A 246 -38.05 24.22 -0.63
C ALA A 246 -39.03 25.28 -1.18
N ASN A 247 -39.55 25.10 -2.40
CA ASN A 247 -40.52 26.00 -2.99
C ASN A 247 -41.91 25.88 -2.35
N LEU A 248 -42.61 27.02 -2.17
CA LEU A 248 -43.97 27.08 -1.61
C LEU A 248 -44.97 26.20 -2.38
N PHE A 249 -44.97 26.22 -3.71
CA PHE A 249 -45.90 25.45 -4.55
C PHE A 249 -45.63 23.95 -4.44
N THR A 250 -44.36 23.54 -4.46
CA THR A 250 -43.92 22.15 -4.21
C THR A 250 -44.38 21.69 -2.83
N MET A 251 -44.20 22.54 -1.81
CA MET A 251 -44.60 22.26 -0.43
C MET A 251 -46.11 22.18 -0.25
N LEU A 252 -46.89 23.08 -0.86
CA LEU A 252 -48.35 23.07 -0.80
C LEU A 252 -48.93 21.82 -1.46
N PHE A 253 -48.46 21.48 -2.66
CA PHE A 253 -48.86 20.24 -3.33
C PHE A 253 -48.51 19.01 -2.48
N SER A 254 -47.28 18.94 -1.96
CA SER A 254 -46.83 17.84 -1.09
C SER A 254 -47.70 17.72 0.18
N PHE A 255 -48.02 18.84 0.82
CA PHE A 255 -48.87 18.90 2.01
C PHE A 255 -50.28 18.38 1.73
N TYR A 256 -50.93 18.86 0.67
CA TYR A 256 -52.29 18.44 0.30
C TYR A 256 -52.33 16.99 -0.17
N LEU A 257 -51.32 16.55 -0.93
CA LEU A 257 -51.21 15.17 -1.39
C LEU A 257 -51.03 14.19 -0.21
N VAL A 258 -50.15 14.52 0.74
CA VAL A 258 -49.98 13.72 1.97
C VAL A 258 -51.30 13.62 2.73
N ARG A 259 -52.11 14.69 2.78
CA ARG A 259 -53.44 14.65 3.41
C ARG A 259 -54.44 13.78 2.69
N LEU A 260 -54.45 13.85 1.36
CA LEU A 260 -55.34 13.05 0.54
C LEU A 260 -55.02 11.54 0.66
N LEU A 261 -53.72 11.21 0.64
CA LEU A 261 -53.23 9.83 0.57
C LEU A 261 -52.86 9.23 1.93
N LEU A 262 -52.97 9.99 3.03
CA LEU A 262 -52.50 9.62 4.36
C LEU A 262 -52.91 8.18 4.72
N PRO A 263 -51.96 7.23 4.74
CA PRO A 263 -52.31 5.84 5.01
C PRO A 263 -52.75 5.69 6.47
N PRO A 264 -53.60 4.69 6.79
CA PRO A 264 -54.07 4.53 8.16
C PRO A 264 -52.94 4.12 9.11
N ARG A 265 -51.99 3.29 8.67
CA ARG A 265 -50.83 2.84 9.45
C ARG A 265 -49.65 2.49 8.53
N LEU A 266 -48.43 2.85 8.94
CA LEU A 266 -47.18 2.31 8.40
C LEU A 266 -46.53 1.32 9.37
N ASN A 267 -45.86 0.32 8.83
CA ASN A 267 -45.02 -0.63 9.58
C ASN A 267 -43.57 -0.11 9.68
N ARG A 268 -42.73 -0.78 10.48
CA ARG A 268 -41.34 -0.34 10.70
C ARG A 268 -40.48 -0.41 9.45
N VAL A 269 -40.65 -1.46 8.63
CA VAL A 269 -39.89 -1.62 7.38
C VAL A 269 -40.19 -0.45 6.44
N GLN A 270 -41.46 -0.13 6.21
CA GLN A 270 -41.88 1.00 5.36
C GLN A 270 -41.27 2.33 5.83
N LEU A 271 -41.30 2.62 7.13
CA LEU A 271 -40.72 3.86 7.68
C LEU A 271 -39.19 3.91 7.53
N PHE A 272 -38.49 2.80 7.74
CA PHE A 272 -37.05 2.74 7.52
C PHE A 272 -36.67 2.76 6.03
N SER A 273 -37.52 2.25 5.14
CA SER A 273 -37.33 2.37 3.69
C SER A 273 -37.46 3.81 3.22
N LEU A 274 -38.38 4.59 3.81
CA LEU A 274 -38.45 6.05 3.62
C LEU A 274 -37.21 6.77 4.19
N LEU A 275 -36.69 6.37 5.35
CA LEU A 275 -35.43 6.91 5.86
C LEU A 275 -34.24 6.55 4.96
N GLY A 276 -34.26 5.35 4.36
CA GLY A 276 -33.25 4.87 3.42
C GLY A 276 -33.22 5.67 2.13
N SER A 277 -34.38 6.06 1.59
CA SER A 277 -34.43 6.92 0.40
C SER A 277 -33.92 8.33 0.68
N VAL A 278 -34.20 8.90 1.86
CA VAL A 278 -33.63 10.20 2.29
C VAL A 278 -32.12 10.10 2.47
N LEU A 279 -31.63 8.99 3.04
CA LEU A 279 -30.19 8.77 3.19
C LEU A 279 -29.50 8.67 1.83
N PHE A 280 -30.09 7.90 0.90
CA PHE A 280 -29.59 7.78 -0.46
C PHE A 280 -29.53 9.14 -1.16
N SER A 281 -30.63 9.90 -1.15
CA SER A 281 -30.68 11.22 -1.80
C SER A 281 -29.72 12.25 -1.20
N ALA A 282 -29.34 12.07 0.07
CA ALA A 282 -28.37 12.93 0.75
C ALA A 282 -26.91 12.45 0.63
N SER A 283 -26.66 11.28 0.03
CA SER A 283 -25.32 10.69 -0.07
C SER A 283 -24.62 11.12 -1.36
N SER A 284 -24.09 12.36 -1.37
CA SER A 284 -23.47 12.95 -2.57
C SER A 284 -22.37 12.08 -3.19
N PHE A 285 -21.47 11.51 -2.37
CA PHE A 285 -20.37 10.70 -2.86
C PHE A 285 -20.81 9.37 -3.51
N LEU A 286 -21.91 8.78 -3.03
CA LEU A 286 -22.45 7.56 -3.63
C LEU A 286 -23.12 7.88 -4.96
N ILE A 287 -23.87 8.98 -5.02
CA ILE A 287 -24.50 9.44 -6.25
C ILE A 287 -23.42 9.76 -7.29
N GLU A 288 -22.36 10.48 -6.90
CA GLU A 288 -21.19 10.75 -7.73
C GLU A 288 -20.53 9.46 -8.23
N ALA A 289 -20.35 8.45 -7.38
CA ALA A 289 -19.77 7.17 -7.81
C ALA A 289 -20.64 6.39 -8.80
N LEU A 290 -21.95 6.33 -8.57
CA LEU A 290 -22.91 5.74 -9.52
C LEU A 290 -22.87 6.49 -10.86
N ASN A 291 -22.75 7.82 -10.79
CA ASN A 291 -22.68 8.69 -11.94
C ASN A 291 -21.40 8.47 -12.76
N THR A 292 -20.22 8.46 -12.12
CA THR A 292 -18.95 8.17 -12.82
C THR A 292 -18.96 6.78 -13.45
N ALA A 293 -19.56 5.79 -12.78
CA ALA A 293 -19.70 4.45 -13.34
C ALA A 293 -20.59 4.46 -14.61
N ASN A 294 -21.65 5.25 -14.61
CA ASN A 294 -22.54 5.41 -15.76
C ASN A 294 -21.86 6.15 -16.94
N GLU A 295 -21.02 7.15 -16.68
CA GLU A 295 -20.26 7.84 -17.73
C GLU A 295 -19.21 6.93 -18.40
N LYS A 296 -18.58 6.04 -17.64
CA LYS A 296 -17.58 5.07 -18.14
C LYS A 296 -18.21 3.91 -18.92
N ALA A 297 -19.51 3.67 -18.78
CA ALA A 297 -20.18 2.59 -19.49
C ALA A 297 -20.24 2.90 -20.99
N THR A 298 -19.60 2.07 -21.82
CA THR A 298 -19.50 2.24 -23.29
C THR A 298 -20.85 2.15 -24.01
N TRP A 299 -21.89 1.72 -23.32
CA TRP A 299 -23.24 1.65 -23.88
C TRP A 299 -23.95 2.93 -23.47
N GLY A 300 -24.38 3.72 -24.46
CA GLY A 300 -25.07 5.00 -24.26
C GLY A 300 -26.44 4.85 -23.59
N ILE A 301 -26.46 4.62 -22.28
CA ILE A 301 -27.68 4.27 -21.53
C ILE A 301 -28.03 5.30 -20.45
N ARG A 302 -28.29 6.54 -20.85
CA ARG A 302 -29.06 7.49 -20.02
C ARG A 302 -30.53 7.07 -19.78
N TYR A 303 -30.99 5.98 -20.42
CA TYR A 303 -32.34 5.42 -20.25
C TYR A 303 -32.43 4.33 -19.16
N LEU A 304 -31.33 3.94 -18.50
CA LEU A 304 -31.30 2.98 -17.38
C LEU A 304 -31.50 3.65 -16.02
N GLU A 305 -31.50 4.97 -15.92
CA GLU A 305 -31.63 5.67 -14.62
C GLU A 305 -32.95 5.32 -13.90
N LEU A 306 -34.00 4.99 -14.66
CA LEU A 306 -35.24 4.43 -14.10
C LEU A 306 -35.04 3.00 -13.56
N PHE A 307 -34.29 2.15 -14.26
CA PHE A 307 -33.96 0.80 -13.82
C PHE A 307 -33.01 0.81 -12.61
N GLU A 308 -32.03 1.70 -12.59
CA GLU A 308 -31.15 1.95 -11.44
C GLU A 308 -31.95 2.46 -10.25
N ALA A 309 -32.89 3.38 -10.46
CA ALA A 309 -33.79 3.82 -9.40
C ALA A 309 -34.63 2.65 -8.84
N ILE A 310 -35.06 1.71 -9.68
CA ILE A 310 -35.72 0.46 -9.25
C ILE A 310 -34.75 -0.41 -8.43
N LEU A 311 -33.52 -0.61 -8.90
CA LEU A 311 -32.51 -1.42 -8.23
C LEU A 311 -32.14 -0.84 -6.87
N VAL A 312 -31.87 0.47 -6.80
CA VAL A 312 -31.61 1.21 -5.56
C VAL A 312 -32.77 1.05 -4.59
N SER A 313 -34.00 1.14 -5.07
CA SER A 313 -35.19 0.92 -4.24
C SER A 313 -35.25 -0.49 -3.64
N LEU A 314 -34.87 -1.52 -4.40
CA LEU A 314 -34.77 -2.91 -3.93
C LEU A 314 -33.63 -3.12 -2.92
N VAL A 315 -32.50 -2.46 -3.13
CA VAL A 315 -31.35 -2.49 -2.21
C VAL A 315 -31.72 -1.82 -0.88
N ILE A 316 -32.30 -0.62 -0.92
CA ILE A 316 -32.80 0.09 0.27
C ILE A 316 -33.76 -0.82 1.05
N TRP A 317 -34.70 -1.46 0.36
CA TRP A 317 -35.63 -2.38 1.00
C TRP A 317 -34.91 -3.55 1.69
N SER A 318 -33.94 -4.17 1.03
CA SER A 318 -33.18 -5.31 1.53
C SER A 318 -32.35 -4.93 2.77
N VAL A 319 -31.61 -3.82 2.71
CA VAL A 319 -30.79 -3.29 3.83
C VAL A 319 -31.69 -3.00 5.03
N VAL A 320 -32.83 -2.36 4.81
CA VAL A 320 -33.80 -2.06 5.87
C VAL A 320 -34.35 -3.33 6.50
N HIS A 321 -34.68 -4.34 5.69
CA HIS A 321 -35.21 -5.60 6.18
C HIS A 321 -34.21 -6.33 7.09
N ILE A 322 -32.93 -6.31 6.71
CA ILE A 322 -31.82 -6.84 7.51
C ILE A 322 -31.65 -6.02 8.79
N TYR A 323 -31.62 -4.69 8.68
CA TYR A 323 -31.42 -3.79 9.80
C TYR A 323 -32.48 -3.96 10.88
N VAL A 324 -33.78 -3.92 10.52
CA VAL A 324 -34.90 -4.01 11.47
C VAL A 324 -34.93 -5.37 12.20
N LYS A 325 -34.38 -6.43 11.59
CA LYS A 325 -34.26 -7.77 12.21
C LYS A 325 -32.98 -7.96 13.03
N SER A 326 -32.05 -7.00 13.00
CA SER A 326 -30.75 -7.13 13.64
C SER A 326 -30.83 -7.05 15.18
N LYS A 327 -29.89 -7.74 15.86
CA LYS A 327 -29.71 -7.58 17.32
C LYS A 327 -29.33 -6.15 17.71
N PHE A 328 -28.65 -5.43 16.82
CA PHE A 328 -28.27 -4.04 17.01
C PHE A 328 -29.50 -3.12 17.10
N PHE A 329 -30.45 -3.27 16.17
CA PHE A 329 -31.73 -2.55 16.19
C PHE A 329 -32.52 -2.78 17.49
N ILE A 330 -32.57 -4.02 17.97
CA ILE A 330 -33.22 -4.36 19.24
C ILE A 330 -32.52 -3.67 20.42
N LYS A 331 -31.18 -3.61 20.41
CA LYS A 331 -30.40 -2.94 21.46
C LYS A 331 -30.67 -1.43 21.49
N LEU A 332 -30.70 -0.78 20.33
CA LEU A 332 -31.03 0.64 20.19
C LEU A 332 -32.45 0.96 20.67
N SER A 333 -33.41 0.07 20.41
CA SER A 333 -34.80 0.23 20.88
C SER A 333 -34.92 0.38 22.40
N LYS A 334 -33.98 -0.20 23.17
CA LYS A 334 -33.96 -0.07 24.64
C LYS A 334 -33.49 1.31 25.07
N LEU A 335 -32.58 1.94 24.31
CA LEU A 335 -32.14 3.31 24.55
C LEU A 335 -33.25 4.29 24.20
N ASP A 336 -34.00 4.04 23.14
CA ASP A 336 -35.17 4.86 22.78
C ASP A 336 -36.23 4.86 23.87
N LYS A 337 -36.57 3.69 24.41
CA LYS A 337 -37.49 3.58 25.56
C LYS A 337 -36.98 4.31 26.80
N MET A 338 -35.67 4.36 27.00
CA MET A 338 -35.05 5.10 28.10
C MET A 338 -35.12 6.60 27.87
N LEU A 339 -34.92 7.08 26.63
CA LEU A 339 -35.06 8.49 26.30
C LEU A 339 -36.51 8.97 26.43
N ASP A 340 -37.47 8.14 26.03
CA ASP A 340 -38.90 8.45 26.15
C ASP A 340 -39.37 8.62 27.61
N SER A 341 -38.64 8.06 28.58
CA SER A 341 -38.92 8.24 30.01
C SER A 341 -38.29 9.51 30.59
N TRP A 342 -37.58 10.31 29.79
CA TRP A 342 -36.99 11.57 30.25
C TRP A 342 -38.02 12.70 30.14
N HIS A 343 -38.35 13.31 31.28
CA HIS A 343 -39.17 14.51 31.36
C HIS A 343 -38.28 15.74 31.52
N LEU A 344 -38.73 16.90 31.02
CA LEU A 344 -37.95 18.15 31.07
C LEU A 344 -37.58 18.56 32.51
N ALA A 345 -38.49 18.30 33.47
CA ALA A 345 -38.30 18.57 34.89
C ALA A 345 -37.20 17.70 35.54
N ASP A 346 -36.95 16.49 35.01
CA ASP A 346 -35.97 15.54 35.52
C ASP A 346 -34.72 15.45 34.63
N LEU A 347 -34.56 16.35 33.67
CA LEU A 347 -33.53 16.26 32.64
C LEU A 347 -32.12 16.26 33.25
N GLU A 348 -31.86 17.13 34.24
CA GLU A 348 -30.59 17.18 34.94
C GLU A 348 -30.27 15.85 35.65
N ASN A 349 -31.26 15.28 36.35
CA ASN A 349 -31.12 14.00 37.04
C ASN A 349 -30.90 12.83 36.08
N ASN A 350 -31.61 12.81 34.95
CA ASN A 350 -31.46 11.81 33.89
C ASN A 350 -30.09 11.89 33.19
N ILE A 351 -29.60 13.10 32.94
CA ILE A 351 -28.24 13.35 32.40
C ILE A 351 -27.20 12.84 33.41
N LYS A 352 -27.31 13.20 34.70
CA LYS A 352 -26.41 12.72 35.75
C LYS A 352 -26.41 11.18 35.84
N LEU A 353 -27.58 10.54 35.86
CA LEU A 353 -27.70 9.08 35.88
C LEU A 353 -27.08 8.41 34.64
N THR A 354 -27.26 9.02 33.47
CA THR A 354 -26.70 8.51 32.21
C THR A 354 -25.20 8.69 32.15
N LEU A 355 -24.67 9.83 32.59
CA LEU A 355 -23.23 10.04 32.79
C LEU A 355 -22.66 9.00 33.75
N VAL A 356 -23.35 8.69 34.85
CA VAL A 356 -22.94 7.63 35.78
C VAL A 356 -22.94 6.26 35.09
N LYS A 357 -23.98 5.91 34.32
CA LYS A 357 -24.04 4.66 33.55
C LYS A 357 -22.95 4.56 32.47
N THR A 358 -22.72 5.63 31.72
CA THR A 358 -21.68 5.71 30.69
C THR A 358 -20.30 5.63 31.33
N LYS A 359 -20.04 6.36 32.42
CA LYS A 359 -18.81 6.26 33.21
C LYS A 359 -18.62 4.84 33.76
N ARG A 360 -19.69 4.18 34.20
CA ARG A 360 -19.66 2.77 34.63
C ARG A 360 -19.34 1.82 33.47
N SER A 361 -19.88 2.08 32.28
CA SER A 361 -19.62 1.28 31.07
C SER A 361 -18.21 1.48 30.52
N LEU A 362 -17.71 2.72 30.50
CA LEU A 362 -16.31 3.05 30.21
C LEU A 362 -15.40 2.36 31.22
N ARG A 363 -15.72 2.41 32.52
CA ARG A 363 -14.97 1.68 33.56
C ARG A 363 -15.02 0.17 33.37
N SER A 364 -16.12 -0.40 32.89
CA SER A 364 -16.23 -1.85 32.66
C SER A 364 -15.44 -2.31 31.43
N HIS A 365 -15.18 -1.43 30.46
CA HIS A 365 -14.39 -1.71 29.26
C HIS A 365 -13.02 -1.04 29.25
N LYS A 366 -12.61 -0.42 30.37
CA LYS A 366 -11.40 0.41 30.47
C LYS A 366 -10.15 -0.28 29.92
N LEU A 367 -10.01 -1.58 30.17
CA LEU A 367 -8.86 -2.35 29.73
C LEU A 367 -8.79 -2.48 28.21
N MET A 368 -9.93 -2.72 27.55
CA MET A 368 -9.97 -2.79 26.09
C MET A 368 -9.72 -1.42 25.46
N LEU A 369 -10.25 -0.35 26.06
CA LEU A 369 -10.00 1.02 25.59
C LEU A 369 -8.52 1.40 25.72
N ILE A 370 -7.86 0.98 26.81
CA ILE A 370 -6.42 1.16 26.99
C ILE A 370 -5.66 0.42 25.89
N VAL A 371 -5.96 -0.86 25.65
CA VAL A 371 -5.34 -1.63 24.57
C VAL A 371 -5.51 -0.92 23.23
N SER A 372 -6.75 -0.59 22.83
CA SER A 372 -6.99 0.07 21.55
C SER A 372 -6.31 1.42 21.44
N GLY A 373 -6.28 2.22 22.52
CA GLY A 373 -5.59 3.51 22.54
C GLY A 373 -4.08 3.38 22.39
N VAL A 374 -3.46 2.46 23.13
CA VAL A 374 -2.01 2.20 23.04
C VAL A 374 -1.64 1.65 21.66
N MET A 375 -2.39 0.69 21.12
CA MET A 375 -2.13 0.15 19.78
C MET A 375 -2.28 1.21 18.69
N LEU A 376 -3.20 2.16 18.83
CA LEU A 376 -3.34 3.28 17.90
C LEU A 376 -2.12 4.22 17.95
N VAL A 377 -1.63 4.52 19.16
CA VAL A 377 -0.42 5.33 19.35
C VAL A 377 0.81 4.61 18.80
N LEU A 378 0.96 3.31 19.06
CA LEU A 378 2.06 2.50 18.52
C LEU A 378 1.99 2.39 17.00
N ALA A 379 0.80 2.22 16.41
CA ALA A 379 0.62 2.22 14.96
C ALA A 379 1.01 3.57 14.35
N TYR A 380 0.66 4.67 15.01
CA TYR A 380 1.10 6.00 14.60
C TYR A 380 2.63 6.14 14.66
N ILE A 381 3.25 5.75 15.78
CA ILE A 381 4.72 5.76 15.93
C ILE A 381 5.36 4.91 14.82
N SER A 382 4.80 3.73 14.53
CA SER A 382 5.33 2.82 13.48
C SER A 382 5.38 3.46 12.09
N MET A 383 4.47 4.40 11.78
CA MET A 383 4.51 5.16 10.53
C MET A 383 5.49 6.33 10.58
N VAL A 384 5.68 6.96 11.75
CA VAL A 384 6.61 8.07 11.88
C VAL A 384 8.06 7.57 11.79
N VAL A 385 8.37 6.42 12.40
CA VAL A 385 9.73 5.88 12.44
C VAL A 385 10.25 5.39 11.07
N THR A 386 9.39 5.21 10.06
CA THR A 386 9.84 4.91 8.70
C THR A 386 10.38 6.15 7.95
N ASN A 387 10.33 7.32 8.58
CA ASN A 387 10.74 8.61 8.01
C ASN A 387 11.91 9.21 8.80
N VAL A 388 13.12 8.70 8.60
CA VAL A 388 14.33 9.08 9.37
C VAL A 388 14.65 10.58 9.26
N GLY A 389 14.41 11.19 8.09
CA GLY A 389 14.56 12.64 7.88
C GLY A 389 13.39 13.50 8.38
N GLY A 390 12.37 12.91 9.01
CA GLY A 390 11.18 13.61 9.52
C GLY A 390 10.25 14.18 8.44
N ARG A 391 10.53 13.89 7.15
CA ARG A 391 9.78 14.37 5.99
C ARG A 391 9.34 13.20 5.11
N VAL A 392 8.19 13.37 4.46
CA VAL A 392 7.62 12.46 3.46
C VAL A 392 7.46 13.27 2.17
N ALA A 393 8.00 12.79 1.05
CA ALA A 393 7.79 13.40 -0.26
C ALA A 393 6.38 13.05 -0.78
N ASP A 394 5.68 14.01 -1.39
CA ASP A 394 4.41 13.74 -2.07
C ASP A 394 4.68 12.88 -3.30
N THR A 395 4.11 11.68 -3.32
CA THR A 395 4.23 10.78 -4.47
C THR A 395 3.54 11.39 -5.69
N ILE A 396 4.28 11.43 -6.81
CA ILE A 396 3.92 11.66 -8.23
C ILE A 396 4.67 12.86 -8.86
N GLU A 397 5.08 13.89 -8.12
CA GLU A 397 5.82 15.03 -8.70
C GLU A 397 7.05 15.50 -7.88
N GLY A 398 7.30 14.96 -6.68
CA GLY A 398 8.52 15.26 -5.89
C GLY A 398 8.63 16.69 -5.31
N ASP A 399 7.83 17.64 -5.77
CA ASP A 399 8.00 19.07 -5.47
C ASP A 399 7.58 19.50 -4.04
N LYS A 400 6.82 18.68 -3.30
CA LYS A 400 6.32 19.04 -1.95
C LYS A 400 6.67 17.98 -0.91
N SER A 401 7.46 18.37 0.09
CA SER A 401 7.74 17.55 1.28
C SER A 401 6.82 17.93 2.44
N TYR A 402 6.17 16.95 3.06
CA TYR A 402 5.37 17.15 4.28
C TYR A 402 6.13 16.68 5.51
N ASN A 403 5.83 17.26 6.67
CA ASN A 403 6.29 16.73 7.95
C ASN A 403 5.63 15.36 8.22
N ALA A 404 6.43 14.33 8.53
CA ALA A 404 5.94 12.96 8.72
C ALA A 404 4.85 12.83 9.78
N LEU A 405 4.94 13.62 10.86
CA LEU A 405 3.95 13.68 11.94
C LEU A 405 2.57 14.08 11.40
N THR A 406 2.55 15.13 10.57
CA THR A 406 1.34 15.68 9.98
C THR A 406 0.81 14.84 8.83
N TYR A 407 1.71 14.26 8.01
CA TYR A 407 1.34 13.41 6.88
C TYR A 407 0.58 12.18 7.35
N ALA A 408 1.10 11.46 8.35
CA ALA A 408 0.45 10.25 8.85
C ALA A 408 -0.97 10.53 9.39
N ILE A 409 -1.18 11.63 10.13
CA ILE A 409 -2.49 11.96 10.71
C ILE A 409 -3.46 12.55 9.68
N LEU A 410 -2.99 13.44 8.81
CA LEU A 410 -3.86 14.20 7.91
C LEU A 410 -4.09 13.51 6.57
N GLN A 411 -3.09 12.79 6.05
CA GLN A 411 -3.13 12.16 4.72
C GLN A 411 -3.34 10.64 4.77
N ARG A 412 -2.78 9.93 5.77
CA ARG A 412 -2.90 8.45 5.90
C ARG A 412 -3.54 7.89 7.21
N PRO A 413 -4.55 8.53 7.83
CA PRO A 413 -5.14 8.09 9.10
C PRO A 413 -5.83 6.72 9.06
N GLN A 414 -6.36 6.31 7.92
CA GLN A 414 -6.92 4.97 7.72
C GLN A 414 -5.84 3.87 7.79
N ILE A 415 -4.63 4.16 7.33
CA ILE A 415 -3.48 3.25 7.42
C ILE A 415 -3.03 3.09 8.87
N ILE A 416 -3.06 4.16 9.66
CA ILE A 416 -2.83 4.08 11.12
C ILE A 416 -3.85 3.13 11.75
N VAL A 417 -5.14 3.26 11.41
CA VAL A 417 -6.19 2.38 11.95
C VAL A 417 -5.98 0.93 11.53
N ILE A 418 -5.60 0.67 10.28
CA ILE A 418 -5.34 -0.70 9.78
C ILE A 418 -4.15 -1.32 10.51
N ASN A 419 -3.04 -0.60 10.65
CA ASN A 419 -1.89 -1.08 11.44
C ASN A 419 -2.26 -1.29 12.91
N ALA A 420 -3.06 -0.40 13.51
CA ALA A 420 -3.56 -0.56 14.87
C ALA A 420 -4.43 -1.82 15.02
N LEU A 421 -5.25 -2.15 14.02
CA LEU A 421 -6.03 -3.40 14.00
C LEU A 421 -5.14 -4.64 13.89
N LEU A 422 -4.04 -4.58 13.12
CA LEU A 422 -3.03 -5.65 13.08
C LEU A 422 -2.36 -5.82 14.44
N PHE A 423 -2.01 -4.73 15.13
CA PHE A 423 -1.43 -4.75 16.47
C PHE A 423 -2.42 -5.26 17.54
N VAL A 424 -3.69 -4.86 17.45
CA VAL A 424 -4.77 -5.47 18.25
C VAL A 424 -4.89 -6.96 17.93
N GLY A 425 -4.75 -7.36 16.66
CA GLY A 425 -4.73 -8.75 16.23
C GLY A 425 -3.61 -9.55 16.90
N LEU A 426 -2.39 -9.02 16.95
CA LEU A 426 -1.26 -9.61 17.67
C LEU A 426 -1.56 -9.75 19.17
N TYR A 427 -2.08 -8.70 19.81
CA TYR A 427 -2.50 -8.77 21.22
C TYR A 427 -3.56 -9.86 21.43
N LEU A 428 -4.58 -9.92 20.58
CA LEU A 428 -5.64 -10.93 20.67
C LEU A 428 -5.08 -12.34 20.50
N PHE A 429 -4.18 -12.55 19.54
CA PHE A 429 -3.50 -13.83 19.32
C PHE A 429 -2.75 -14.29 20.58
N LEU A 430 -1.91 -13.42 21.17
CA LEU A 430 -1.19 -13.72 22.41
C LEU A 430 -2.14 -13.92 23.60
N ARG A 431 -3.24 -13.17 23.65
CA ARG A 431 -4.29 -13.27 24.67
C ARG A 431 -5.08 -14.56 24.55
N GLY A 432 -5.23 -15.07 23.34
CA GLY A 432 -5.63 -16.43 23.07
C GLY A 432 -4.63 -17.39 23.71
N LEU A 433 -3.40 -17.45 23.21
CA LEU A 433 -2.38 -18.42 23.61
C LEU A 433 -2.12 -18.48 25.13
N THR A 434 -1.96 -17.33 25.78
CA THR A 434 -1.55 -17.26 27.20
C THR A 434 -2.73 -17.18 28.17
N ASN A 435 -3.92 -16.80 27.70
CA ASN A 435 -5.09 -16.52 28.53
C ASN A 435 -4.84 -15.50 29.67
N SER A 436 -3.77 -14.67 29.58
CA SER A 436 -3.39 -13.65 30.58
C SER A 436 -3.37 -12.25 29.97
N PHE A 437 -4.09 -11.30 30.58
CA PHE A 437 -4.34 -9.99 29.95
C PHE A 437 -3.05 -9.17 29.94
N TRP A 438 -2.42 -9.06 31.10
CA TRP A 438 -1.21 -8.27 31.29
C TRP A 438 -0.02 -8.86 30.57
N VAL A 439 0.12 -10.19 30.55
CA VAL A 439 1.17 -10.87 29.78
C VAL A 439 1.01 -10.55 28.30
N SER A 440 -0.18 -10.74 27.73
CA SER A 440 -0.38 -10.51 26.30
C SER A 440 -0.23 -9.05 25.92
N PHE A 441 -0.78 -8.14 26.72
CA PHE A 441 -0.72 -6.69 26.46
C PHE A 441 0.73 -6.18 26.49
N LEU A 442 1.47 -6.49 27.55
CA LEU A 442 2.84 -5.98 27.70
C LEU A 442 3.83 -6.67 26.74
N ILE A 443 3.64 -7.97 26.44
CA ILE A 443 4.46 -8.65 25.43
C ILE A 443 4.14 -8.12 24.02
N SER A 444 2.87 -7.90 23.66
CA SER A 444 2.55 -7.32 22.35
C SER A 444 3.17 -5.93 22.20
N ASP A 445 3.05 -5.07 23.23
CA ASP A 445 3.61 -3.72 23.21
C ASP A 445 5.14 -3.78 23.06
N TYR A 446 5.80 -4.64 23.82
CA TYR A 446 7.26 -4.83 23.75
C TYR A 446 7.73 -5.29 22.37
N LEU A 447 7.04 -6.27 21.76
CA LEU A 447 7.35 -6.76 20.41
C LEU A 447 7.15 -5.67 19.35
N ILE A 448 6.10 -4.87 19.47
CA ILE A 448 5.82 -3.75 18.54
C ILE A 448 6.88 -2.65 18.68
N VAL A 449 7.33 -2.35 19.89
CA VAL A 449 8.42 -1.38 20.12
C VAL A 449 9.74 -1.88 19.52
N ILE A 450 10.09 -3.15 19.73
CA ILE A 450 11.26 -3.77 19.08
C ILE A 450 11.12 -3.68 17.56
N TRP A 451 9.95 -4.01 17.01
CA TRP A 451 9.67 -3.93 15.57
C TRP A 451 9.90 -2.51 15.03
N CYS A 452 9.42 -1.48 15.73
CA CYS A 452 9.61 -0.09 15.33
C CYS A 452 11.08 0.34 15.39
N ILE A 453 11.80 0.00 16.47
CA ILE A 453 13.22 0.34 16.63
C ILE A 453 14.07 -0.37 15.58
N ALA A 454 13.86 -1.68 15.39
CA ALA A 454 14.61 -2.46 14.40
C ALA A 454 14.37 -1.94 12.97
N THR A 455 13.12 -1.60 12.65
CA THR A 455 12.78 -0.98 11.35
C THR A 455 13.47 0.37 11.18
N TYR A 456 13.44 1.24 12.20
CA TYR A 456 14.12 2.54 12.16
C TYR A 456 15.62 2.38 11.92
N LEU A 457 16.28 1.53 12.71
CA LEU A 457 17.72 1.28 12.59
C LEU A 457 18.07 0.74 11.20
N LYS A 458 17.26 -0.18 10.66
CA LYS A 458 17.48 -0.70 9.31
C LYS A 458 17.31 0.39 8.24
N ILE A 459 16.23 1.16 8.27
CA ILE A 459 16.00 2.24 7.31
C ILE A 459 17.11 3.30 7.39
N ALA A 460 17.56 3.67 8.59
CA ALA A 460 18.66 4.61 8.77
C ALA A 460 19.97 4.10 8.16
N SER A 461 20.21 2.79 8.18
CA SER A 461 21.43 2.17 7.62
C SER A 461 21.38 1.89 6.12
N ARG A 462 20.23 1.46 5.59
CA ARG A 462 20.11 0.83 4.26
C ARG A 462 19.01 1.41 3.39
N ARG A 463 18.32 2.47 3.85
CA ARG A 463 17.13 3.05 3.20
C ARG A 463 16.09 1.98 2.81
N GLU A 464 15.90 0.96 3.65
CA GLU A 464 14.99 -0.16 3.40
C GLU A 464 14.32 -0.66 4.70
N PRO A 465 13.01 -0.97 4.72
CA PRO A 465 12.33 -1.57 5.88
C PRO A 465 12.70 -3.04 6.06
N ILE A 466 12.28 -3.65 7.18
CA ILE A 466 12.45 -5.09 7.38
C ILE A 466 11.58 -5.87 6.37
N LEU A 467 12.16 -6.86 5.69
CA LEU A 467 11.50 -7.71 4.70
C LEU A 467 11.40 -9.17 5.15
N PRO A 468 10.44 -9.95 4.62
CA PRO A 468 10.29 -11.37 4.97
C PRO A 468 11.52 -12.25 4.69
N SER A 469 12.29 -11.92 3.64
CA SER A 469 13.54 -12.61 3.28
C SER A 469 14.55 -12.63 4.45
N GLU A 470 14.50 -11.63 5.32
CA GLU A 470 15.42 -11.47 6.45
C GLU A 470 15.02 -12.30 7.67
N VAL A 471 13.78 -12.78 7.74
CA VAL A 471 13.34 -13.66 8.84
C VAL A 471 14.18 -14.94 8.86
N VAL A 472 14.67 -15.40 7.71
CA VAL A 472 15.58 -16.54 7.61
C VAL A 472 16.90 -16.27 8.37
N MET A 473 17.33 -15.00 8.46
CA MET A 473 18.54 -14.60 9.20
C MET A 473 18.39 -14.71 10.72
N LEU A 474 17.18 -14.95 11.26
CA LEU A 474 16.99 -15.23 12.69
C LEU A 474 17.73 -16.50 13.14
N GLY A 475 18.07 -17.41 12.22
CA GLY A 475 18.99 -18.51 12.51
C GLY A 475 20.37 -18.05 13.01
N ALA A 476 20.77 -16.82 12.69
CA ALA A 476 22.01 -16.16 13.12
C ALA A 476 21.78 -15.10 14.23
N TYR A 477 20.72 -15.21 15.04
CA TYR A 477 20.30 -14.19 16.01
C TYR A 477 21.42 -13.70 16.95
N ARG A 478 22.35 -14.57 17.38
CA ARG A 478 23.47 -14.16 18.24
C ARG A 478 24.35 -13.11 17.56
N ASN A 479 24.57 -13.27 16.25
CA ASN A 479 25.37 -12.33 15.47
C ASN A 479 24.58 -11.05 15.16
N LEU A 480 23.27 -11.18 14.89
CA LEU A 480 22.38 -10.01 14.76
C LEU A 480 22.39 -9.14 16.02
N LEU A 481 22.33 -9.75 17.21
CA LEU A 481 22.39 -9.01 18.47
C LEU A 481 23.73 -8.29 18.65
N ASN A 482 24.85 -8.87 18.22
CA ASN A 482 26.16 -8.21 18.28
C ASN A 482 26.26 -6.96 17.38
N MET A 483 25.41 -6.86 16.36
CA MET A 483 25.35 -5.69 15.47
C MET A 483 24.51 -4.55 16.07
N VAL A 484 23.70 -4.82 17.10
CA VAL A 484 22.92 -3.80 17.81
C VAL A 484 23.80 -3.14 18.88
N PRO A 485 23.76 -1.80 19.02
CA PRO A 485 24.53 -1.12 20.05
C PRO A 485 24.26 -1.71 21.45
N HIS A 486 25.32 -2.02 22.19
CA HIS A 486 25.19 -2.73 23.48
C HIS A 486 24.29 -2.01 24.50
N TRP A 487 24.28 -0.67 24.51
CA TRP A 487 23.42 0.11 25.39
C TRP A 487 21.93 -0.10 25.08
N LEU A 488 21.55 -0.28 23.80
CA LEU A 488 20.18 -0.60 23.38
C LEU A 488 19.78 -2.01 23.86
N LEU A 489 20.71 -2.98 23.81
CA LEU A 489 20.47 -4.33 24.33
C LEU A 489 20.29 -4.32 25.85
N LEU A 490 21.12 -3.58 26.58
CA LEU A 490 21.00 -3.43 28.03
C LEU A 490 19.69 -2.74 28.41
N LEU A 491 19.30 -1.70 27.67
CA LEU A 491 18.01 -1.03 27.83
C LEU A 491 16.85 -1.98 27.56
N GLY A 492 16.92 -2.78 26.49
CA GLY A 492 15.95 -3.82 26.16
C GLY A 492 15.83 -4.88 27.25
N GLY A 493 16.96 -5.38 27.76
CA GLY A 493 16.99 -6.34 28.88
C GLY A 493 16.41 -5.76 30.17
N ALA A 494 16.81 -4.53 30.53
CA ALA A 494 16.28 -3.84 31.71
C ALA A 494 14.78 -3.59 31.61
N THR A 495 14.30 -3.12 30.45
CA THR A 495 12.87 -2.92 30.19
C THR A 495 12.10 -4.24 30.26
N LEU A 496 12.63 -5.34 29.74
CA LEU A 496 12.01 -6.67 29.86
C LEU A 496 11.89 -7.12 31.33
N VAL A 497 12.92 -6.93 32.16
CA VAL A 497 12.88 -7.25 33.60
C VAL A 497 11.84 -6.40 34.33
N ILE A 498 11.79 -5.09 34.04
CA ILE A 498 10.77 -4.17 34.58
C ILE A 498 9.38 -4.63 34.15
N LEU A 499 9.19 -4.98 32.87
CA LEU A 499 7.93 -5.48 32.33
C LEU A 499 7.50 -6.77 33.04
N LEU A 500 8.41 -7.71 33.31
CA LEU A 500 8.12 -8.92 34.08
C LEU A 500 7.62 -8.59 35.50
N PHE A 501 8.29 -7.68 36.21
CA PHE A 501 7.85 -7.23 37.53
C PHE A 501 6.46 -6.57 37.47
N VAL A 502 6.23 -5.70 36.47
CA VAL A 502 4.96 -5.03 36.24
C VAL A 502 3.85 -6.03 35.90
N VAL A 503 4.12 -7.05 35.07
CA VAL A 503 3.18 -8.14 34.75
C VAL A 503 2.78 -8.88 36.02
N ILE A 504 3.75 -9.26 36.86
CA ILE A 504 3.49 -10.00 38.13
C ILE A 504 2.66 -9.12 39.06
N TRP A 505 3.09 -7.87 39.28
CA TRP A 505 2.42 -6.91 40.14
C TRP A 505 0.99 -6.61 39.68
N LEU A 506 0.77 -6.34 38.39
CA LEU A 506 -0.56 -6.08 37.82
C LEU A 506 -1.44 -7.32 37.82
N SER A 507 -0.88 -8.52 37.61
CA SER A 507 -1.63 -9.77 37.68
C SER A 507 -2.13 -10.07 39.08
N TRP A 508 -1.39 -9.65 40.12
CA TRP A 508 -1.84 -9.72 41.51
C TRP A 508 -2.86 -8.63 41.87
N LYS A 509 -2.60 -7.37 41.48
CA LYS A 509 -3.43 -6.21 41.85
C LYS A 509 -4.75 -6.14 41.07
N VAL A 510 -4.74 -6.49 39.78
CA VAL A 510 -5.89 -6.34 38.88
C VAL A 510 -6.20 -7.68 38.21
N LYS A 511 -7.08 -8.45 38.85
CA LYS A 511 -7.57 -9.72 38.30
C LYS A 511 -8.49 -9.46 37.10
N VAL A 512 -8.11 -10.01 35.95
CA VAL A 512 -8.91 -9.98 34.72
C VAL A 512 -9.53 -11.35 34.48
N LYS A 513 -10.80 -11.37 34.05
CA LYS A 513 -11.52 -12.62 33.79
C LYS A 513 -10.80 -13.45 32.72
N LYS A 514 -10.67 -14.76 32.95
CA LYS A 514 -10.18 -15.73 31.96
C LYS A 514 -11.16 -15.85 30.79
N LEU A 515 -10.62 -16.16 29.61
CA LEU A 515 -11.40 -16.38 28.41
C LEU A 515 -12.12 -17.73 28.46
N SER A 516 -13.26 -17.82 27.77
CA SER A 516 -13.90 -19.11 27.48
C SER A 516 -13.17 -19.81 26.34
N LEU A 517 -13.26 -21.14 26.24
CA LEU A 517 -12.64 -21.91 25.15
C LEU A 517 -13.07 -21.40 23.76
N LYS A 518 -14.36 -21.07 23.58
CA LYS A 518 -14.87 -20.48 22.33
C LYS A 518 -14.23 -19.13 22.00
N THR A 519 -13.90 -18.33 23.01
CA THR A 519 -13.23 -17.03 22.82
C THR A 519 -11.74 -17.23 22.54
N HIS A 520 -11.10 -18.18 23.21
CA HIS A 520 -9.71 -18.55 22.98
C HIS A 520 -9.47 -18.95 21.53
N ILE A 521 -10.28 -19.87 21.00
CA ILE A 521 -10.20 -20.30 19.59
C ILE A 521 -10.38 -19.11 18.64
N LYS A 522 -11.36 -18.24 18.88
CA LYS A 522 -11.57 -17.04 18.04
C LYS A 522 -10.38 -16.09 18.04
N TYR A 523 -9.78 -15.88 19.21
CA TYR A 523 -8.66 -14.95 19.39
C TYR A 523 -7.36 -15.48 18.76
N VAL A 524 -7.21 -16.79 18.62
CA VAL A 524 -6.10 -17.38 17.86
C VAL A 524 -6.42 -17.40 16.36
N MET A 525 -7.56 -17.96 15.97
CA MET A 525 -7.87 -18.22 14.55
C MET A 525 -8.08 -16.96 13.72
N ILE A 526 -8.78 -15.93 14.24
CA ILE A 526 -9.09 -14.74 13.43
C ILE A 526 -7.81 -13.98 13.02
N PRO A 527 -6.89 -13.63 13.95
CA PRO A 527 -5.63 -13.00 13.56
C PRO A 527 -4.78 -13.88 12.65
N THR A 528 -4.70 -15.20 12.89
CA THR A 528 -3.97 -16.12 12.01
C THR A 528 -4.52 -16.10 10.59
N VAL A 529 -5.85 -16.16 10.41
CA VAL A 529 -6.47 -16.11 9.08
C VAL A 529 -6.17 -14.79 8.38
N ILE A 530 -6.20 -13.66 9.09
CA ILE A 530 -5.86 -12.34 8.52
C ILE A 530 -4.40 -12.33 8.04
N VAL A 531 -3.46 -12.75 8.89
CA VAL A 531 -2.03 -12.79 8.51
C VAL A 531 -1.79 -13.78 7.37
N CYS A 532 -2.36 -14.98 7.42
CA CYS A 532 -2.21 -15.98 6.35
C CYS A 532 -2.88 -15.55 5.04
N SER A 533 -3.90 -14.68 5.07
CA SER A 533 -4.48 -14.15 3.83
C SER A 533 -3.52 -13.25 3.06
N SER A 534 -2.46 -12.73 3.69
CA SER A 534 -1.48 -11.85 3.05
C SER A 534 -0.69 -12.49 1.91
N PHE A 535 -0.57 -13.83 1.90
CA PHE A 535 -0.03 -14.60 0.78
C PHE A 535 -0.87 -14.48 -0.51
N PHE A 536 -2.05 -13.88 -0.46
CA PHE A 536 -2.95 -13.74 -1.60
C PHE A 536 -3.34 -12.28 -1.87
N TRP A 537 -2.92 -11.32 -1.04
CA TRP A 537 -3.40 -9.93 -1.13
C TRP A 537 -3.12 -9.27 -2.48
N ASN A 538 -2.02 -9.65 -3.12
CA ASN A 538 -1.56 -9.05 -4.36
C ASN A 538 -2.07 -9.79 -5.62
N HIS A 539 -2.70 -10.96 -5.46
CA HIS A 539 -3.24 -11.71 -6.58
C HIS A 539 -4.45 -11.01 -7.21
N ASP A 540 -4.56 -11.02 -8.54
CA ASP A 540 -5.63 -10.33 -9.27
C ASP A 540 -7.04 -10.88 -8.97
N ASP A 541 -7.16 -12.16 -8.63
CA ASP A 541 -8.40 -12.84 -8.29
C ASP A 541 -8.80 -12.71 -6.82
N PHE A 542 -7.96 -12.07 -5.99
CA PHE A 542 -8.25 -11.92 -4.57
C PHE A 542 -9.37 -10.89 -4.32
N ILE A 543 -10.46 -11.36 -3.72
CA ILE A 543 -11.69 -10.57 -3.52
C ILE A 543 -11.48 -9.27 -2.72
N LEU A 544 -10.46 -9.20 -1.85
CA LEU A 544 -10.17 -8.00 -1.05
C LEU A 544 -9.11 -7.10 -1.67
N LYS A 545 -8.46 -7.45 -2.79
CA LYS A 545 -7.41 -6.62 -3.42
C LYS A 545 -7.93 -5.22 -3.76
N LYS A 546 -9.09 -5.12 -4.43
CA LYS A 546 -9.74 -3.85 -4.76
C LYS A 546 -10.11 -3.05 -3.49
N PRO A 547 -10.88 -3.60 -2.52
CA PRO A 547 -11.14 -2.92 -1.25
C PRO A 547 -9.89 -2.44 -0.52
N MET A 548 -8.82 -3.24 -0.49
CA MET A 548 -7.55 -2.89 0.16
C MET A 548 -6.88 -1.69 -0.51
N LYS A 549 -6.77 -1.71 -1.85
CA LYS A 549 -6.24 -0.56 -2.62
C LYS A 549 -7.04 0.72 -2.36
N MET A 550 -8.35 0.58 -2.20
CA MET A 550 -9.25 1.72 -1.96
C MET A 550 -9.20 2.26 -0.53
N LEU A 551 -8.85 1.40 0.43
CA LEU A 551 -8.43 1.83 1.76
C LEU A 551 -7.04 2.53 1.75
N GLY A 552 -6.42 2.68 0.58
CA GLY A 552 -5.13 3.34 0.41
C GLY A 552 -3.95 2.43 0.72
N ILE A 553 -4.15 1.11 0.77
CA ILE A 553 -3.05 0.14 0.85
C ILE A 553 -2.45 0.03 -0.56
N ASP A 554 -1.26 0.60 -0.74
CA ASP A 554 -0.60 0.64 -2.04
C ASP A 554 0.73 -0.12 -1.97
N PRO A 555 0.75 -1.43 -2.27
CA PRO A 555 1.96 -2.23 -2.13
C PRO A 555 3.04 -1.74 -3.11
N THR A 556 4.05 -1.04 -2.62
CA THR A 556 5.16 -0.55 -3.46
C THR A 556 6.34 -1.51 -3.35
N PHE A 557 6.45 -2.48 -4.26
CA PHE A 557 7.53 -3.48 -4.19
C PHE A 557 8.85 -2.97 -4.75
N TYR A 558 8.82 -2.16 -5.81
CA TYR A 558 10.04 -1.62 -6.44
C TYR A 558 10.76 -0.59 -5.55
N ASN A 559 10.03 0.11 -4.66
CA ASN A 559 10.56 1.04 -3.68
C ASN A 559 9.99 0.72 -2.30
N GLN A 560 10.67 -0.20 -1.60
CA GLN A 560 10.22 -0.74 -0.31
C GLN A 560 10.17 0.32 0.79
N LEU A 561 11.06 1.33 0.75
CA LEU A 561 11.05 2.44 1.68
C LEU A 561 9.78 3.27 1.54
N ASN A 562 9.49 3.72 0.31
CA ASN A 562 8.27 4.47 0.03
C ASN A 562 7.03 3.66 0.41
N GLY A 563 7.01 2.36 0.07
CA GLY A 563 5.94 1.44 0.48
C GLY A 563 5.74 1.39 2.00
N ALA A 564 6.81 1.33 2.79
CA ALA A 564 6.72 1.36 4.25
C ALA A 564 6.35 2.74 4.82
N GLN A 565 6.71 3.84 4.15
CA GLN A 565 6.31 5.20 4.53
C GLN A 565 4.82 5.45 4.28
N ILE A 566 4.26 4.89 3.21
CA ILE A 566 2.84 5.02 2.85
C ILE A 566 1.95 4.04 3.63
N ASN A 567 2.32 2.76 3.68
CA ASN A 567 1.51 1.69 4.26
C ASN A 567 1.79 1.42 5.74
N GLY A 568 2.89 1.94 6.27
CA GLY A 568 3.46 1.48 7.53
C GLY A 568 4.26 0.18 7.35
N PRO A 569 5.26 -0.07 8.21
CA PRO A 569 6.22 -1.14 7.99
C PRO A 569 5.63 -2.53 8.16
N THR A 570 4.63 -2.70 9.04
CA THR A 570 3.99 -4.00 9.25
C THR A 570 3.14 -4.41 8.07
N LEU A 571 2.36 -3.48 7.51
CA LEU A 571 1.54 -3.77 6.34
C LEU A 571 2.41 -4.02 5.10
N GLN A 572 3.47 -3.23 4.92
CA GLN A 572 4.45 -3.45 3.85
C GLN A 572 5.15 -4.80 3.98
N PHE A 573 5.53 -5.22 5.19
CA PHE A 573 6.10 -6.54 5.44
C PHE A 573 5.13 -7.66 5.02
N LEU A 574 3.84 -7.55 5.39
CA LEU A 574 2.82 -8.53 5.02
C LEU A 574 2.57 -8.56 3.51
N ASN A 575 2.60 -7.42 2.82
CA ASN A 575 2.49 -7.35 1.36
C ASN A 575 3.63 -8.13 0.66
N ASN A 576 4.80 -8.26 1.28
CA ASN A 576 5.96 -8.96 0.70
C ASN A 576 6.03 -10.46 1.03
N LEU A 577 5.03 -11.03 1.73
CA LEU A 577 5.05 -12.45 2.10
C LEU A 577 4.81 -13.37 0.89
N ASP A 578 4.02 -12.91 -0.08
CA ASP A 578 3.87 -13.57 -1.37
C ASP A 578 5.02 -13.16 -2.30
N VAL A 579 5.82 -14.15 -2.71
CA VAL A 579 7.04 -13.94 -3.50
C VAL A 579 6.81 -14.49 -4.89
N VAL A 580 6.77 -13.58 -5.87
CA VAL A 580 6.84 -13.93 -7.28
C VAL A 580 8.30 -13.88 -7.70
N ILE A 581 8.83 -14.94 -8.31
CA ILE A 581 10.24 -14.94 -8.75
C ILE A 581 10.41 -14.05 -9.99
N MET A 582 9.65 -14.33 -11.04
CA MET A 582 9.70 -13.65 -12.33
C MET A 582 8.34 -13.78 -13.03
N LYS A 583 7.88 -12.73 -13.71
CA LYS A 583 6.69 -12.82 -14.56
C LYS A 583 7.01 -13.71 -15.76
N ARG A 584 6.08 -14.61 -16.12
CA ARG A 584 6.24 -15.47 -17.30
C ARG A 584 6.44 -14.63 -18.57
N PRO A 585 7.58 -14.77 -19.28
CA PRO A 585 7.80 -14.10 -20.56
C PRO A 585 6.78 -14.56 -21.61
N GLU A 586 6.43 -13.65 -22.51
CA GLU A 586 5.62 -13.98 -23.68
C GLU A 586 6.36 -15.00 -24.56
N GLY A 587 5.63 -15.95 -25.14
CA GLY A 587 6.22 -17.01 -25.97
C GLY A 587 6.97 -18.13 -25.22
N TYR A 588 7.09 -18.06 -23.88
CA TYR A 588 7.74 -19.14 -23.10
C TYR A 588 7.04 -20.49 -23.31
N SER A 589 7.77 -21.42 -23.94
CA SER A 589 7.36 -22.80 -24.25
C SER A 589 8.60 -23.68 -24.36
N LYS A 590 8.41 -25.01 -24.31
CA LYS A 590 9.50 -25.98 -24.48
C LYS A 590 10.20 -25.80 -25.83
N THR A 591 9.42 -25.67 -26.91
CA THR A 591 9.93 -25.48 -28.27
C THR A 591 10.78 -24.21 -28.39
N LYS A 592 10.33 -23.08 -27.82
CA LYS A 592 11.11 -21.84 -27.85
C LYS A 592 12.43 -21.96 -27.09
N VAL A 593 12.45 -22.68 -25.96
CA VAL A 593 13.70 -22.96 -25.23
C VAL A 593 14.65 -23.82 -26.09
N GLU A 594 14.15 -24.87 -26.75
CA GLU A 594 14.96 -25.73 -27.62
C GLU A 594 15.55 -24.98 -28.83
N GLU A 595 14.80 -24.03 -29.40
CA GLU A 595 15.29 -23.11 -30.45
C GLU A 595 16.46 -22.26 -29.94
N ILE A 596 16.32 -21.65 -28.76
CA ILE A 596 17.37 -20.83 -28.13
C ILE A 596 18.61 -21.68 -27.85
N VAL A 597 18.43 -22.89 -27.30
CA VAL A 597 19.53 -23.82 -27.04
C VAL A 597 20.30 -24.13 -28.33
N THR A 598 19.59 -24.37 -29.43
CA THR A 598 20.21 -24.67 -30.74
C THR A 598 20.94 -23.44 -31.31
N LYS A 599 20.33 -22.26 -31.25
CA LYS A 599 20.93 -20.97 -31.68
C LYS A 599 22.28 -20.76 -30.98
N TYR A 600 22.31 -20.89 -29.65
CA TYR A 600 23.54 -20.65 -28.90
C TYR A 600 24.53 -21.81 -28.92
N ARG A 601 24.11 -23.03 -29.29
CA ARG A 601 25.05 -24.11 -29.60
C ARG A 601 25.90 -23.78 -30.81
N ILE A 602 25.28 -23.29 -31.89
CA ILE A 602 25.99 -22.84 -33.09
C ILE A 602 26.94 -21.69 -32.73
N ARG A 603 26.44 -20.69 -31.98
CA ARG A 603 27.23 -19.55 -31.52
C ARG A 603 28.43 -19.96 -30.65
N ALA A 604 28.24 -20.88 -29.71
CA ALA A 604 29.34 -21.41 -28.89
C ALA A 604 30.41 -22.08 -29.75
N ASN A 605 30.01 -22.88 -30.74
CA ASN A 605 30.93 -23.52 -31.67
C ASN A 605 31.73 -22.50 -32.50
N GLU A 606 31.12 -21.38 -32.90
CA GLU A 606 31.82 -20.28 -33.57
C GLU A 606 32.85 -19.60 -32.66
N LEU A 607 32.46 -19.22 -31.45
CA LEU A 607 33.37 -18.59 -30.47
C LEU A 607 34.54 -19.53 -30.14
N ASN A 608 34.26 -20.83 -29.96
CA ASN A 608 35.24 -21.84 -29.58
C ASN A 608 36.25 -22.18 -30.68
N LYS A 609 36.08 -21.72 -31.93
CA LYS A 609 37.12 -21.82 -32.98
C LYS A 609 38.35 -20.96 -32.66
N THR A 610 38.16 -19.88 -31.93
CA THR A 610 39.23 -18.91 -31.60
C THR A 610 39.68 -18.96 -30.14
N ARG A 611 38.88 -19.58 -29.27
CA ARG A 611 39.18 -19.76 -27.84
C ARG A 611 39.87 -21.10 -27.60
N THR A 612 41.07 -21.05 -27.04
CA THR A 612 41.97 -22.22 -26.92
C THR A 612 41.94 -22.87 -25.55
N ASN A 613 41.65 -22.11 -24.51
CA ASN A 613 41.77 -22.58 -23.13
C ASN A 613 40.51 -23.28 -22.65
N ASP A 614 40.65 -24.01 -21.54
CA ASP A 614 39.55 -24.65 -20.83
C ASP A 614 39.35 -23.90 -19.50
N LEU A 615 38.18 -23.32 -19.32
CA LEU A 615 37.86 -22.53 -18.13
C LEU A 615 38.06 -23.36 -16.85
N SER A 616 37.74 -24.65 -16.89
CA SER A 616 37.88 -25.56 -15.75
C SER A 616 39.33 -25.82 -15.32
N LYS A 617 40.31 -25.40 -16.15
CA LYS A 617 41.76 -25.51 -15.90
C LYS A 617 42.41 -24.19 -15.50
N GLN A 618 41.63 -23.11 -15.39
CA GLN A 618 42.10 -21.81 -14.92
C GLN A 618 41.81 -21.65 -13.42
N THR A 619 42.59 -20.83 -12.71
CA THR A 619 42.23 -20.37 -11.36
C THR A 619 41.54 -19.02 -11.49
N ILE A 620 40.24 -18.97 -11.18
CA ILE A 620 39.41 -17.78 -11.27
C ILE A 620 39.05 -17.31 -9.87
N ILE A 621 39.31 -16.04 -9.57
CA ILE A 621 39.01 -15.41 -8.27
C ILE A 621 38.01 -14.29 -8.50
N PHE A 622 36.84 -14.39 -7.90
CA PHE A 622 35.88 -13.29 -7.82
C PHE A 622 36.06 -12.67 -6.44
N ASN A 623 36.65 -11.47 -6.40
CA ASN A 623 36.82 -10.70 -5.18
C ASN A 623 35.78 -9.59 -5.12
N LEU A 624 34.73 -9.84 -4.33
CA LEU A 624 33.81 -8.83 -3.88
C LEU A 624 34.49 -7.99 -2.79
N SER A 625 34.83 -6.76 -3.15
CA SER A 625 35.39 -5.76 -2.24
C SER A 625 34.26 -4.96 -1.60
N GLU A 626 33.95 -5.27 -0.34
CA GLU A 626 32.78 -4.74 0.38
C GLU A 626 32.74 -3.21 0.36
N SER A 627 31.62 -2.67 -0.11
CA SER A 627 31.33 -1.25 -0.25
C SER A 627 32.35 -0.45 -1.09
N PHE A 628 33.25 -1.10 -1.83
CA PHE A 628 34.37 -0.42 -2.48
C PHE A 628 33.91 0.49 -3.63
N SER A 629 34.27 1.76 -3.55
CA SER A 629 34.02 2.79 -4.58
C SER A 629 34.96 3.97 -4.32
N ASP A 630 35.44 4.66 -5.36
CA ASP A 630 36.15 5.94 -5.19
C ASP A 630 35.17 7.07 -4.82
N PRO A 631 35.30 7.69 -3.62
CA PRO A 631 34.47 8.84 -3.26
C PRO A 631 34.62 10.03 -4.20
N ASN A 632 35.74 10.20 -4.91
CA ASN A 632 35.91 11.28 -5.89
C ASN A 632 35.04 11.10 -7.15
N HIS A 633 34.53 9.89 -7.41
CA HIS A 633 33.60 9.63 -8.49
C HIS A 633 32.14 9.90 -8.09
N VAL A 634 31.86 10.07 -6.79
CA VAL A 634 30.53 10.47 -6.34
C VAL A 634 30.30 11.94 -6.67
N LYS A 635 29.21 12.23 -7.35
CA LYS A 635 28.86 13.56 -7.81
C LYS A 635 28.82 14.57 -6.67
N ASP A 636 29.42 15.72 -6.93
CA ASP A 636 29.59 16.82 -5.98
C ASP A 636 30.39 16.42 -4.72
N THR A 637 31.23 15.38 -4.80
CA THR A 637 32.16 14.94 -3.74
C THR A 637 33.61 15.11 -4.15
N LYS A 638 34.46 15.59 -3.25
CA LYS A 638 35.89 15.82 -3.50
C LYS A 638 36.74 15.58 -2.26
N LEU A 639 37.80 14.81 -2.38
CA LEU A 639 38.80 14.55 -1.33
C LEU A 639 40.08 15.37 -1.54
N LYS A 640 40.86 15.56 -0.47
CA LYS A 640 42.21 16.19 -0.51
C LYS A 640 43.24 15.45 -1.38
N GLY A 641 42.98 14.20 -1.75
CA GLY A 641 43.88 13.39 -2.55
C GLY A 641 43.22 12.09 -3.01
N ASP A 642 43.96 11.32 -3.80
CA ASP A 642 43.53 10.02 -4.31
C ASP A 642 43.73 8.92 -3.25
N PRO A 643 42.64 8.29 -2.74
CA PRO A 643 42.75 7.24 -1.75
C PRO A 643 43.18 5.88 -2.34
N ILE A 644 43.02 5.66 -3.66
CA ILE A 644 43.22 4.35 -4.32
C ILE A 644 44.18 4.40 -5.54
N PRO A 645 45.37 5.01 -5.40
CA PRO A 645 46.25 5.30 -6.53
C PRO A 645 46.76 4.06 -7.26
N TYR A 646 46.97 2.93 -6.56
CA TYR A 646 47.45 1.70 -7.21
C TYR A 646 46.34 1.04 -8.03
N ILE A 647 45.10 1.02 -7.52
CA ILE A 647 43.95 0.51 -8.26
C ILE A 647 43.68 1.37 -9.50
N HIS A 648 43.76 2.71 -9.40
CA HIS A 648 43.69 3.58 -10.59
C HIS A 648 44.77 3.25 -11.62
N GLN A 649 46.00 2.99 -11.18
CA GLN A 649 47.06 2.54 -12.08
C GLN A 649 46.69 1.22 -12.76
N LEU A 650 46.27 0.20 -11.99
CA LEU A 650 45.86 -1.10 -12.55
C LEU A 650 44.72 -0.96 -13.55
N MET A 651 43.72 -0.15 -13.24
CA MET A 651 42.58 0.10 -14.13
C MET A 651 43.05 0.70 -15.47
N SER A 652 44.07 1.55 -15.47
CA SER A 652 44.64 2.10 -16.72
C SER A 652 45.42 1.08 -17.57
N GLU A 653 45.85 -0.03 -16.98
CA GLU A 653 46.72 -1.04 -17.61
C GLU A 653 45.97 -2.36 -17.93
N THR A 654 44.71 -2.49 -17.52
CA THR A 654 43.94 -3.72 -17.61
C THR A 654 42.47 -3.49 -17.96
N THR A 655 41.70 -4.56 -18.17
CA THR A 655 40.26 -4.45 -18.42
C THR A 655 39.57 -3.93 -17.16
N SER A 656 38.98 -2.75 -17.24
CA SER A 656 38.40 -2.05 -16.09
C SER A 656 37.30 -1.08 -16.51
N GLY A 657 36.56 -0.58 -15.52
CA GLY A 657 35.54 0.45 -15.68
C GLY A 657 34.64 0.51 -14.46
N TYR A 658 33.36 0.79 -14.70
CA TYR A 658 32.32 0.88 -13.68
C TYR A 658 31.31 -0.26 -13.81
N MET A 659 31.06 -0.94 -12.71
CA MET A 659 29.97 -1.89 -12.57
C MET A 659 28.74 -1.17 -12.01
N ILE A 660 27.63 -1.25 -12.75
CA ILE A 660 26.33 -0.73 -12.33
C ILE A 660 25.72 -1.69 -11.30
N SER A 661 25.90 -1.36 -10.02
CA SER A 661 25.33 -2.11 -8.92
C SER A 661 23.81 -2.07 -8.94
N SER A 662 23.18 -3.16 -8.48
CA SER A 662 21.74 -3.19 -8.23
C SER A 662 21.37 -2.82 -6.79
N GLY A 663 22.36 -2.40 -5.99
CA GLY A 663 22.20 -2.03 -4.59
C GLY A 663 22.90 -0.71 -4.24
N PHE A 664 22.45 -0.10 -3.14
CA PHE A 664 23.03 1.10 -2.55
C PHE A 664 23.00 0.97 -1.02
N GLY A 665 24.16 1.04 -0.37
CA GLY A 665 24.31 0.80 1.07
C GLY A 665 24.02 -0.62 1.53
N GLY A 666 23.83 -1.56 0.61
CA GLY A 666 23.52 -2.96 0.87
C GLY A 666 23.25 -3.72 -0.43
N GLY A 667 22.98 -5.01 -0.31
CA GLY A 667 22.62 -5.87 -1.44
C GLY A 667 23.74 -6.81 -1.91
N THR A 668 24.84 -6.93 -1.17
CA THR A 668 26.00 -7.81 -1.43
C THR A 668 25.63 -9.17 -2.03
N ALA A 669 24.71 -9.91 -1.39
CA ALA A 669 24.29 -11.24 -1.86
C ALA A 669 23.59 -11.24 -3.23
N ASN A 670 22.96 -10.12 -3.62
CA ASN A 670 22.35 -9.97 -4.93
C ASN A 670 23.43 -9.82 -6.00
N ILE A 671 24.47 -9.05 -5.71
CA ILE A 671 25.62 -8.86 -6.59
C ILE A 671 26.35 -10.19 -6.76
N GLU A 672 26.68 -10.87 -5.65
CA GLU A 672 27.30 -12.21 -5.70
C GLU A 672 26.48 -13.17 -6.58
N TYR A 673 25.16 -13.22 -6.39
CA TYR A 673 24.26 -14.04 -7.21
C TYR A 673 24.40 -13.75 -8.70
N MET A 674 24.34 -12.47 -9.08
CA MET A 674 24.46 -12.06 -10.48
C MET A 674 25.84 -12.40 -11.04
N THR A 675 26.90 -12.12 -10.30
CA THR A 675 28.28 -12.41 -10.73
C THR A 675 28.51 -13.90 -10.95
N MET A 676 27.91 -14.79 -10.15
CA MET A 676 28.13 -16.23 -10.32
C MET A 676 27.21 -16.86 -11.36
N THR A 677 25.96 -16.42 -11.42
CA THR A 677 24.97 -17.03 -12.32
C THR A 677 24.97 -16.41 -13.71
N GLY A 678 25.31 -15.14 -13.85
CA GLY A 678 25.09 -14.38 -15.09
C GLY A 678 23.62 -13.98 -15.30
N LEU A 679 22.76 -14.09 -14.28
CA LEU A 679 21.34 -13.75 -14.36
C LEU A 679 21.07 -12.38 -13.72
N PRO A 680 20.62 -11.35 -14.47
CA PRO A 680 20.41 -10.01 -13.91
C PRO A 680 19.21 -9.95 -12.97
N LEU A 681 19.36 -9.22 -11.85
CA LEU A 681 18.27 -8.93 -10.91
C LEU A 681 17.14 -8.11 -11.56
N ALA A 682 17.46 -7.31 -12.57
CA ALA A 682 16.53 -6.47 -13.31
C ALA A 682 15.34 -7.25 -13.91
N ASN A 683 15.55 -8.51 -14.31
CA ASN A 683 14.50 -9.36 -14.87
C ASN A 683 13.59 -10.00 -13.82
N PHE A 684 13.97 -10.00 -12.53
CA PHE A 684 13.15 -10.57 -11.47
C PHE A 684 12.07 -9.61 -10.97
N SER A 685 11.03 -10.18 -10.35
CA SER A 685 10.04 -9.39 -9.64
C SER A 685 10.69 -8.62 -8.49
N PRO A 686 10.23 -7.39 -8.19
CA PRO A 686 10.64 -6.67 -6.99
C PRO A 686 10.29 -7.37 -5.66
N THR A 687 9.38 -8.35 -5.67
CA THR A 687 9.09 -9.20 -4.49
C THR A 687 10.21 -10.20 -4.19
N LEU A 688 11.06 -10.52 -5.18
CA LEU A 688 12.30 -11.27 -5.01
C LEU A 688 13.44 -10.31 -4.63
N SER A 689 13.44 -9.87 -3.37
CA SER A 689 14.43 -8.93 -2.82
C SER A 689 15.85 -9.54 -2.71
N THR A 690 15.94 -10.83 -2.37
CA THR A 690 17.21 -11.53 -2.13
C THR A 690 17.16 -12.95 -2.70
N PRO A 691 17.72 -13.17 -3.91
CA PRO A 691 17.70 -14.47 -4.57
C PRO A 691 18.27 -15.61 -3.72
N TYR A 692 19.32 -15.40 -2.94
CA TYR A 692 19.86 -16.45 -2.06
C TYR A 692 18.82 -17.02 -1.09
N THR A 693 18.10 -16.16 -0.37
CA THR A 693 17.16 -16.57 0.66
C THR A 693 15.83 -17.05 0.10
N GLN A 694 15.40 -16.53 -1.06
CA GLN A 694 14.06 -16.76 -1.59
C GLN A 694 14.04 -17.76 -2.78
N LEU A 695 15.16 -17.93 -3.48
CA LEU A 695 15.28 -18.79 -4.67
C LEU A 695 16.35 -19.88 -4.46
N VAL A 696 17.62 -19.51 -4.33
CA VAL A 696 18.75 -20.47 -4.40
C VAL A 696 18.70 -21.48 -3.25
N SER A 697 18.40 -21.03 -2.03
CA SER A 697 18.35 -21.92 -0.86
C SER A 697 17.22 -22.95 -0.88
N THR A 698 16.19 -22.74 -1.71
CA THR A 698 15.02 -23.63 -1.83
C THR A 698 15.03 -24.45 -3.12
N HIS A 699 15.77 -24.03 -4.15
CA HIS A 699 15.86 -24.70 -5.45
C HIS A 699 17.10 -25.60 -5.52
N SER A 700 16.95 -26.77 -6.13
CA SER A 700 18.04 -27.74 -6.29
C SER A 700 18.85 -27.58 -7.57
N TYR A 701 18.35 -26.83 -8.55
CA TYR A 701 19.03 -26.53 -9.80
C TYR A 701 19.35 -25.04 -9.87
N ASN A 702 20.63 -24.69 -9.73
CA ASN A 702 21.13 -23.31 -9.76
C ASN A 702 22.42 -23.26 -10.61
N PRO A 703 22.30 -23.31 -11.95
CA PRO A 703 23.46 -23.26 -12.82
C PRO A 703 24.24 -21.96 -12.62
N SER A 704 25.56 -22.06 -12.53
CA SER A 704 26.49 -20.95 -12.31
C SER A 704 27.89 -21.30 -12.78
N ILE A 705 28.79 -20.31 -12.78
CA ILE A 705 30.22 -20.50 -13.07
C ILE A 705 30.90 -21.49 -12.14
N VAL A 706 30.40 -21.62 -10.90
CA VAL A 706 30.86 -22.60 -9.91
C VAL A 706 30.83 -24.02 -10.47
N ASN A 707 29.80 -24.36 -11.27
CA ASN A 707 29.62 -25.71 -11.80
C ASN A 707 30.62 -26.08 -12.91
N SER A 708 31.41 -25.12 -13.40
CA SER A 708 32.49 -25.37 -14.36
C SER A 708 33.79 -25.86 -13.69
N PHE A 709 33.86 -25.90 -12.36
CA PHE A 709 35.07 -26.25 -11.61
C PHE A 709 34.84 -27.45 -10.70
N SER A 710 35.84 -28.34 -10.60
CA SER A 710 35.82 -29.46 -9.66
C SER A 710 36.22 -29.05 -8.23
N ASN A 711 36.89 -27.90 -8.11
CA ASN A 711 37.30 -27.29 -6.85
C ASN A 711 36.85 -25.81 -6.82
N ALA A 712 35.78 -25.54 -6.09
CA ALA A 712 35.23 -24.21 -5.85
C ALA A 712 35.17 -23.93 -4.35
N VAL A 713 35.78 -22.83 -3.92
CA VAL A 713 35.87 -22.44 -2.50
C VAL A 713 35.34 -21.03 -2.32
N ALA A 714 34.42 -20.85 -1.37
CA ALA A 714 34.00 -19.52 -0.92
C ALA A 714 34.78 -19.14 0.33
N ILE A 715 35.20 -17.87 0.42
CA ILE A 715 35.94 -17.33 1.57
C ILE A 715 35.25 -16.04 1.99
N HIS A 716 34.84 -15.97 3.25
CA HIS A 716 34.27 -14.77 3.85
C HIS A 716 34.82 -14.62 5.26
N PRO A 717 35.77 -13.71 5.53
CA PRO A 717 36.42 -13.54 6.85
C PRO A 717 35.50 -12.84 7.86
N TYR A 718 34.23 -13.23 7.88
CA TYR A 718 33.19 -12.79 8.78
C TYR A 718 32.20 -13.94 9.03
N VAL A 719 31.09 -13.69 9.74
CA VAL A 719 30.07 -14.70 10.01
C VAL A 719 29.36 -15.09 8.72
N GLY A 720 29.41 -16.38 8.36
CA GLY A 720 28.88 -16.89 7.10
C GLY A 720 27.35 -17.05 7.03
N ASN A 721 26.64 -17.14 8.16
CA ASN A 721 25.21 -17.51 8.16
C ASN A 721 24.24 -16.44 7.62
N PHE A 722 24.70 -15.22 7.39
CA PHE A 722 23.88 -14.17 6.77
C PHE A 722 23.50 -14.52 5.32
N TYR A 723 22.37 -14.00 4.84
CA TYR A 723 21.82 -14.25 3.50
C TYR A 723 21.59 -15.73 3.15
N SER A 724 21.59 -16.63 4.14
CA SER A 724 21.57 -18.08 3.91
C SER A 724 22.75 -18.59 3.06
N ARG A 725 23.92 -17.91 3.07
CA ARG A 725 25.09 -18.30 2.27
C ARG A 725 25.50 -19.77 2.41
N PRO A 726 25.49 -20.41 3.60
CA PRO A 726 25.89 -21.82 3.70
C PRO A 726 25.00 -22.72 2.83
N LYS A 727 23.69 -22.46 2.82
CA LYS A 727 22.75 -23.24 2.01
C LYS A 727 22.79 -22.81 0.54
N ALA A 728 22.97 -21.52 0.26
CA ALA A 728 23.08 -21.03 -1.10
C ALA A 728 24.33 -21.56 -1.81
N TYR A 729 25.50 -21.50 -1.16
CA TYR A 729 26.76 -22.03 -1.70
C TYR A 729 26.75 -23.56 -1.86
N GLU A 730 26.13 -24.30 -0.93
CA GLU A 730 25.89 -25.73 -1.11
C GLU A 730 25.07 -26.00 -2.38
N ASN A 731 23.97 -25.28 -2.58
CA ASN A 731 23.08 -25.46 -3.73
C ASN A 731 23.66 -24.91 -5.06
N LEU A 732 24.65 -24.01 -5.01
CA LEU A 732 25.43 -23.55 -6.16
C LEU A 732 26.56 -24.53 -6.53
N GLY A 733 26.97 -25.41 -5.60
CA GLY A 733 27.96 -26.46 -5.85
C GLY A 733 29.37 -26.14 -5.33
N PHE A 734 29.53 -25.25 -4.36
CA PHE A 734 30.83 -25.03 -3.71
C PHE A 734 31.27 -26.27 -2.94
N ASN A 735 32.56 -26.59 -3.03
CA ASN A 735 33.17 -27.70 -2.29
C ASN A 735 33.43 -27.33 -0.82
N ASP A 736 33.78 -26.07 -0.55
CA ASP A 736 33.99 -25.57 0.80
C ASP A 736 33.58 -24.10 0.94
N PHE A 737 33.19 -23.72 2.17
CA PHE A 737 32.90 -22.35 2.55
C PHE A 737 33.62 -22.01 3.86
N ILE A 738 34.68 -21.22 3.72
CA ILE A 738 35.57 -20.81 4.81
C ILE A 738 35.10 -19.47 5.38
N TYR A 739 34.66 -19.46 6.64
CA TYR A 739 34.18 -18.27 7.33
C TYR A 739 34.42 -18.32 8.85
N LEU A 740 34.08 -17.25 9.57
CA LEU A 740 34.17 -17.25 11.04
C LEU A 740 33.09 -18.16 11.64
N GLY A 741 33.50 -19.37 12.04
CA GLY A 741 32.62 -20.39 12.63
C GLY A 741 32.34 -21.61 11.74
N SER A 742 32.91 -21.68 10.54
CA SER A 742 32.89 -22.88 9.68
C SER A 742 33.76 -24.00 10.22
N LYS A 743 33.62 -25.19 9.62
CA LYS A 743 34.49 -26.34 9.86
C LYS A 743 35.94 -26.04 9.44
N THR A 744 36.13 -25.56 8.21
CA THR A 744 37.41 -25.05 7.72
C THR A 744 37.60 -23.63 8.21
N LYS A 745 38.55 -23.40 9.12
CA LYS A 745 38.69 -22.10 9.80
C LYS A 745 39.45 -21.09 8.96
N ILE A 746 39.04 -19.82 9.06
CA ILE A 746 39.87 -18.67 8.69
C ILE A 746 41.17 -18.71 9.53
N LYS A 747 42.32 -18.84 8.88
CA LYS A 747 43.64 -18.97 9.53
C LYS A 747 44.21 -17.62 9.95
N HIS A 748 44.13 -16.63 9.06
CA HIS A 748 44.62 -15.27 9.33
C HIS A 748 43.45 -14.38 9.78
N GLN A 749 43.57 -13.72 10.93
CA GLN A 749 42.47 -12.98 11.59
C GLN A 749 42.89 -11.61 12.16
N GLU A 750 43.83 -10.93 11.51
CA GLU A 750 44.28 -9.59 11.88
C GLU A 750 43.27 -8.51 11.48
N LYS A 751 43.11 -7.51 12.35
CA LYS A 751 42.29 -6.30 12.14
C LYS A 751 43.19 -5.07 12.03
N ILE A 752 42.71 -4.02 11.37
CA ILE A 752 43.41 -2.74 11.35
C ILE A 752 42.99 -1.92 12.56
N GLN A 753 43.93 -1.68 13.49
CA GLN A 753 43.73 -0.81 14.64
C GLN A 753 42.43 -1.15 15.40
N ASN A 754 41.47 -0.23 15.48
CA ASN A 754 40.20 -0.40 16.18
C ASN A 754 39.04 -0.84 15.26
N ASN A 755 39.28 -1.04 13.96
CA ASN A 755 38.25 -1.54 13.06
C ASN A 755 37.80 -2.94 13.56
N PRO A 756 36.48 -3.17 13.75
CA PRO A 756 35.98 -4.42 14.31
C PRO A 756 36.06 -5.60 13.33
N TYR A 757 36.21 -5.35 12.03
CA TYR A 757 36.24 -6.36 10.97
C TYR A 757 37.66 -6.85 10.68
N LEU A 758 37.77 -8.08 10.18
CA LEU A 758 39.04 -8.61 9.69
C LEU A 758 39.47 -7.83 8.44
N SER A 759 40.77 -7.57 8.33
CA SER A 759 41.35 -6.78 7.24
C SER A 759 41.32 -7.52 5.89
N ASP A 760 41.30 -6.77 4.80
CA ASP A 760 41.38 -7.34 3.46
C ASP A 760 42.73 -8.03 3.23
N LYS A 761 43.80 -7.57 3.90
CA LYS A 761 45.11 -8.25 3.95
C LYS A 761 44.97 -9.72 4.34
N VAL A 762 44.22 -10.00 5.40
CA VAL A 762 44.02 -11.38 5.84
C VAL A 762 43.03 -12.13 4.97
N ALA A 763 42.06 -11.45 4.36
CA ALA A 763 41.21 -12.03 3.33
C ALA A 763 42.05 -12.57 2.15
N TYR A 764 43.00 -11.77 1.67
CA TYR A 764 43.95 -12.18 0.62
C TYR A 764 44.92 -13.25 1.10
N ALA A 765 45.43 -13.20 2.33
CA ALA A 765 46.29 -14.25 2.88
C ALA A 765 45.59 -15.62 2.94
N ASN A 766 44.33 -15.67 3.40
CA ASN A 766 43.54 -16.91 3.38
C ASN A 766 43.26 -17.39 1.95
N THR A 767 43.08 -16.48 0.99
CA THR A 767 42.94 -16.81 -0.43
C THR A 767 44.21 -17.41 -1.00
N LEU A 768 45.38 -16.85 -0.70
CA LEU A 768 46.68 -17.40 -1.11
C LEU A 768 46.89 -18.82 -0.56
N ASP A 769 46.49 -19.07 0.69
CA ASP A 769 46.52 -20.41 1.27
C ASP A 769 45.68 -21.40 0.46
N VAL A 770 44.44 -21.03 0.11
CA VAL A 770 43.54 -21.87 -0.71
C VAL A 770 44.10 -22.14 -2.11
N ILE A 771 44.74 -21.14 -2.73
CA ILE A 771 45.41 -21.28 -4.04
C ILE A 771 46.59 -22.26 -3.95
N ASN A 772 47.40 -22.17 -2.89
CA ASN A 772 48.62 -22.96 -2.70
C ASN A 772 48.35 -24.41 -2.26
N GLU A 773 47.25 -24.63 -1.53
CA GLU A 773 46.80 -25.95 -1.10
C GLU A 773 46.26 -26.78 -2.26
N ASN A 774 45.54 -26.17 -3.20
CA ASN A 774 45.11 -26.85 -4.41
C ASN A 774 46.33 -27.21 -5.27
N LYS A 775 46.46 -28.46 -5.73
CA LYS A 775 47.56 -28.86 -6.64
C LYS A 775 47.16 -28.82 -8.11
N ALA A 776 45.86 -28.76 -8.41
CA ALA A 776 45.37 -28.53 -9.76
C ALA A 776 45.46 -27.04 -10.14
N ASN A 777 45.48 -26.77 -11.45
CA ASN A 777 45.35 -25.40 -11.98
C ASN A 777 43.89 -24.92 -11.92
N GLY A 778 42.93 -25.82 -12.14
CA GLY A 778 41.51 -25.53 -12.11
C GLY A 778 40.98 -25.22 -10.71
N GLN A 779 40.51 -23.99 -10.49
CA GLN A 779 39.87 -23.60 -9.24
C GLN A 779 38.98 -22.37 -9.41
N PHE A 780 37.84 -22.35 -8.73
CA PHE A 780 37.05 -21.12 -8.55
C PHE A 780 37.12 -20.67 -7.08
N ILE A 781 37.40 -19.39 -6.85
CA ILE A 781 37.42 -18.80 -5.52
C ILE A 781 36.48 -17.61 -5.50
N ASN A 782 35.46 -17.67 -4.64
CA ASN A 782 34.61 -16.53 -4.36
C ASN A 782 35.03 -15.89 -3.04
N LEU A 783 35.73 -14.77 -3.10
CA LEU A 783 36.22 -14.01 -1.94
C LEU A 783 35.28 -12.85 -1.66
N VAL A 784 34.69 -12.82 -0.47
CA VAL A 784 33.78 -11.75 -0.02
C VAL A 784 34.39 -11.07 1.19
N THR A 785 34.93 -9.87 1.02
CA THR A 785 35.60 -9.10 2.08
C THR A 785 34.61 -8.46 3.05
N MET A 786 35.11 -7.77 4.09
CA MET A 786 34.27 -7.14 5.13
C MET A 786 34.88 -5.87 5.74
N GLN A 787 36.15 -5.56 5.49
CA GLN A 787 36.89 -4.49 6.18
C GLN A 787 36.20 -3.13 6.12
N ASN A 788 35.66 -2.80 4.94
CA ASN A 788 35.05 -1.52 4.65
C ASN A 788 33.51 -1.53 4.80
N HIS A 789 32.96 -2.51 5.54
CA HIS A 789 31.54 -2.52 5.86
C HIS A 789 31.20 -1.45 6.91
N MET A 790 30.00 -0.87 6.82
CA MET A 790 29.47 0.07 7.79
C MET A 790 29.39 -0.51 9.23
N PRO A 791 29.45 0.30 10.31
CA PRO A 791 29.49 1.76 10.33
C PRO A 791 30.89 2.35 10.14
N TYR A 792 30.99 3.55 9.56
CA TYR A 792 32.24 4.28 9.30
C TYR A 792 32.64 5.19 10.48
N ASN A 793 33.06 4.57 11.59
CA ASN A 793 33.31 5.30 12.84
C ASN A 793 34.73 5.90 12.89
N LYS A 794 34.83 7.18 13.30
CA LYS A 794 36.10 7.91 13.50
C LYS A 794 37.09 7.28 14.46
N ALA A 795 36.63 6.40 15.33
CA ALA A 795 37.51 5.70 16.26
C ALA A 795 38.28 4.54 15.62
N TYR A 796 37.94 4.12 14.39
CA TYR A 796 38.57 2.95 13.75
C TYR A 796 40.04 3.17 13.41
N TYR A 797 40.36 4.36 12.91
CA TYR A 797 41.71 4.75 12.51
C TYR A 797 42.20 5.92 13.36
N SER A 798 43.47 5.87 13.73
CA SER A 798 44.15 6.89 14.55
C SER A 798 44.30 8.24 13.83
N ASP A 799 44.40 8.21 12.49
CA ASP A 799 44.37 9.37 11.61
C ASP A 799 43.57 9.02 10.35
N ASN A 800 42.54 9.83 10.07
CA ASN A 800 41.69 9.73 8.88
C ASN A 800 41.72 11.02 8.04
N THR A 801 42.66 11.93 8.30
CA THR A 801 42.68 13.28 7.70
C THR A 801 43.46 13.36 6.39
N LYS A 802 44.25 12.33 6.07
CA LYS A 802 45.05 12.26 4.84
C LYS A 802 44.22 12.44 3.57
N PHE A 803 43.01 11.88 3.57
CA PHE A 803 42.03 11.95 2.47
C PHE A 803 40.75 12.64 2.92
N GLU A 804 40.90 13.72 3.69
CA GLU A 804 39.74 14.46 4.19
C GLU A 804 38.86 14.96 3.04
N VAL A 805 37.54 14.82 3.19
CA VAL A 805 36.55 15.34 2.26
C VAL A 805 36.43 16.86 2.37
N GLU A 806 36.62 17.54 1.25
CA GLU A 806 36.48 18.99 1.12
C GLU A 806 35.06 19.39 0.70
N GLU A 807 34.45 18.60 -0.20
CA GLU A 807 33.14 18.86 -0.78
C GLU A 807 32.31 17.56 -0.76
N ALA A 808 31.03 17.64 -0.40
CA ALA A 808 30.03 16.58 -0.52
C ALA A 808 28.61 17.19 -0.39
N VAL A 809 27.61 16.57 -0.99
CA VAL A 809 26.20 16.97 -0.79
C VAL A 809 25.83 16.85 0.69
N GLY A 810 25.29 17.92 1.27
CA GLY A 810 24.83 17.92 2.66
C GLY A 810 25.94 17.78 3.72
N LEU A 811 27.20 18.04 3.35
CA LEU A 811 28.37 17.85 4.22
C LEU A 811 28.18 18.49 5.60
N ASN A 812 28.23 17.64 6.62
CA ASN A 812 28.24 18.00 8.04
C ASN A 812 29.32 17.17 8.76
N ASP A 813 29.53 17.38 10.05
CA ASP A 813 30.60 16.69 10.78
C ASP A 813 30.43 15.16 10.79
N GLU A 814 29.20 14.65 10.84
CA GLU A 814 28.95 13.21 10.79
C GLU A 814 29.30 12.62 9.41
N ILE A 815 28.81 13.22 8.32
CA ILE A 815 29.11 12.80 6.96
C ILE A 815 30.61 12.92 6.66
N ARG A 816 31.25 14.01 7.10
CA ARG A 816 32.70 14.23 6.95
C ARG A 816 33.48 13.08 7.56
N GLU A 817 33.17 12.74 8.81
CA GLU A 817 33.84 11.64 9.49
C GLU A 817 33.59 10.30 8.80
N GLN A 818 32.36 10.03 8.35
CA GLN A 818 32.05 8.77 7.65
C GLN A 818 32.86 8.65 6.35
N ILE A 819 32.88 9.69 5.51
CA ILE A 819 33.65 9.70 4.26
C ILE A 819 35.16 9.58 4.52
N ASN A 820 35.71 10.36 5.46
CA ASN A 820 37.13 10.31 5.81
C ASN A 820 37.59 8.91 6.25
N ASN A 821 36.81 8.25 7.11
CA ASN A 821 37.13 6.89 7.56
C ASN A 821 37.01 5.86 6.44
N PHE A 822 35.99 5.99 5.59
CA PHE A 822 35.83 5.11 4.44
C PHE A 822 37.00 5.26 3.45
N ALA A 823 37.37 6.50 3.10
CA ALA A 823 38.53 6.81 2.26
C ALA A 823 39.85 6.23 2.83
N THR A 824 40.00 6.30 4.16
CA THR A 824 41.14 5.68 4.85
C THR A 824 41.10 4.15 4.77
N GLY A 825 39.93 3.54 4.90
CA GLY A 825 39.73 2.09 4.77
C GLY A 825 40.08 1.56 3.38
N ILE A 826 39.54 2.17 2.33
CA ILE A 826 39.84 1.78 0.94
C ILE A 826 41.31 2.02 0.58
N HIS A 827 41.99 2.99 1.20
CA HIS A 827 43.43 3.17 1.03
C HIS A 827 44.26 2.00 1.61
N TYR A 828 43.79 1.34 2.67
CA TYR A 828 44.42 0.09 3.10
C TYR A 828 44.14 -1.03 2.10
N THR A 829 42.91 -1.14 1.59
CA THR A 829 42.55 -2.10 0.54
C THR A 829 43.43 -1.92 -0.70
N ASP A 830 43.65 -0.69 -1.18
CA ASP A 830 44.54 -0.35 -2.30
C ASP A 830 45.95 -0.94 -2.13
N LYS A 831 46.56 -0.73 -0.96
CA LYS A 831 47.88 -1.31 -0.62
C LYS A 831 47.86 -2.83 -0.58
N TYR A 832 46.81 -3.42 0.00
CA TYR A 832 46.71 -4.88 0.11
C TYR A 832 46.43 -5.53 -1.23
N VAL A 833 45.73 -4.86 -2.15
CA VAL A 833 45.59 -5.30 -3.55
C VAL A 833 46.94 -5.26 -4.25
N ALA A 834 47.78 -4.24 -4.03
CA ALA A 834 49.14 -4.20 -4.56
C ALA A 834 49.98 -5.39 -4.09
N GLU A 835 50.00 -5.65 -2.77
CA GLU A 835 50.68 -6.81 -2.19
C GLU A 835 50.11 -8.13 -2.75
N PHE A 836 48.78 -8.24 -2.90
CA PHE A 836 48.14 -9.46 -3.39
C PHE A 836 48.50 -9.74 -4.85
N ILE A 837 48.45 -8.74 -5.72
CA ILE A 837 48.84 -8.86 -7.14
C ILE A 837 50.30 -9.29 -7.28
N GLU A 838 51.22 -8.70 -6.51
CA GLU A 838 52.62 -9.12 -6.47
C GLU A 838 52.77 -10.61 -6.12
N ARG A 839 51.98 -11.10 -5.16
CA ARG A 839 51.97 -12.52 -4.80
C ARG A 839 51.36 -13.40 -5.89
N LEU A 840 50.29 -12.96 -6.56
CA LEU A 840 49.68 -13.72 -7.65
C LEU A 840 50.62 -13.84 -8.86
N GLU A 841 51.41 -12.81 -9.16
CA GLU A 841 52.43 -12.82 -10.21
C GLU A 841 53.55 -13.85 -9.95
N ALA A 842 53.84 -14.14 -8.68
CA ALA A 842 54.87 -15.10 -8.27
C ALA A 842 54.41 -16.57 -8.30
N ILE A 843 53.11 -16.84 -8.51
CA ILE A 843 52.55 -18.20 -8.50
C ILE A 843 52.57 -18.79 -9.91
N ASP A 844 53.16 -19.99 -10.05
CA ASP A 844 53.22 -20.74 -11.31
C ASP A 844 51.89 -21.45 -11.65
N LYS A 845 50.81 -20.68 -11.73
CA LYS A 845 49.46 -21.12 -12.13
C LYS A 845 48.77 -20.01 -12.92
N PRO A 846 47.90 -20.33 -13.90
CA PRO A 846 47.13 -19.32 -14.59
C PRO A 846 46.02 -18.79 -13.68
N ILE A 847 46.19 -17.57 -13.18
CA ILE A 847 45.27 -16.93 -12.22
C ILE A 847 44.65 -15.70 -12.86
N THR A 848 43.34 -15.56 -12.75
CA THR A 848 42.59 -14.35 -13.12
C THR A 848 41.76 -13.87 -11.95
N LEU A 849 41.97 -12.61 -11.55
CA LEU A 849 41.25 -11.91 -10.50
C LEU A 849 40.23 -10.95 -11.13
N VAL A 850 38.96 -11.15 -10.81
CA VAL A 850 37.90 -10.15 -11.00
C VAL A 850 37.73 -9.44 -9.67
N PHE A 851 38.15 -8.19 -9.61
CA PHE A 851 37.93 -7.31 -8.46
C PHE A 851 36.77 -6.39 -8.77
N TYR A 852 35.82 -6.27 -7.85
CA TYR A 852 34.69 -5.35 -7.99
C TYR A 852 34.20 -4.87 -6.62
N GLY A 853 33.79 -3.61 -6.54
CA GLY A 853 32.94 -3.13 -5.45
C GLY A 853 31.52 -3.66 -5.60
N ASP A 854 30.85 -4.07 -4.52
CA ASP A 854 29.47 -4.55 -4.63
C ASP A 854 28.44 -3.42 -4.71
N HIS A 855 28.56 -2.39 -3.88
CA HIS A 855 27.70 -1.21 -3.90
C HIS A 855 28.40 -0.01 -3.26
N LEU A 856 27.90 1.21 -3.49
CA LEU A 856 28.37 2.36 -2.73
C LEU A 856 27.94 2.28 -1.25
N PRO A 857 28.69 2.93 -0.34
CA PRO A 857 28.26 3.23 1.03
C PRO A 857 26.94 4.02 1.09
N GLY A 858 26.03 3.62 1.98
CA GLY A 858 24.74 4.32 2.20
C GLY A 858 24.81 5.68 2.91
N MET A 859 26.00 6.27 3.02
CA MET A 859 26.25 7.53 3.75
C MET A 859 26.05 8.80 2.92
N TYR A 860 26.05 8.70 1.58
CA TYR A 860 25.92 9.86 0.71
C TYR A 860 24.52 10.47 0.77
N ALA A 861 24.45 11.80 0.93
CA ALA A 861 23.20 12.55 1.07
C ALA A 861 22.58 13.01 -0.26
N ASN A 862 23.14 12.56 -1.39
CA ASN A 862 22.63 12.82 -2.73
C ASN A 862 21.18 12.37 -2.91
N ASP A 863 20.51 12.99 -3.89
CA ASP A 863 19.14 12.69 -4.25
C ASP A 863 19.11 11.47 -5.18
N MET A 864 18.41 10.41 -4.77
CA MET A 864 18.32 9.15 -5.51
C MET A 864 17.60 9.30 -6.86
N ALA A 865 16.67 10.24 -6.98
CA ALA A 865 15.96 10.49 -8.24
C ALA A 865 16.86 11.21 -9.26
N LYS A 866 17.75 12.09 -8.79
CA LYS A 866 18.62 12.91 -9.65
C LYS A 866 19.97 12.27 -9.93
N ASP A 867 20.58 11.67 -8.92
CA ASP A 867 21.96 11.17 -8.93
C ASP A 867 22.01 9.63 -8.84
N GLY A 868 20.87 8.96 -9.07
CA GLY A 868 20.72 7.52 -8.90
C GLY A 868 21.76 6.68 -9.63
N LEU A 869 22.04 6.95 -10.91
CA LEU A 869 23.05 6.20 -11.67
C LEU A 869 24.43 6.26 -11.01
N ASN A 870 24.91 7.48 -10.72
CA ASN A 870 26.20 7.71 -10.09
C ASN A 870 26.31 7.04 -8.71
N LEU A 871 25.20 6.96 -7.97
CA LEU A 871 25.16 6.26 -6.68
C LEU A 871 25.22 4.72 -6.79
N HIS A 872 25.20 4.17 -8.01
CA HIS A 872 25.31 2.73 -8.27
C HIS A 872 26.56 2.38 -9.09
N GLU A 873 27.46 3.33 -9.38
CA GLU A 873 28.69 3.09 -10.13
C GLU A 873 29.84 2.67 -9.21
N THR A 874 30.18 1.39 -9.23
CA THR A 874 31.29 0.83 -8.44
C THR A 874 32.48 0.49 -9.32
N ASP A 875 33.69 0.64 -8.81
CA ASP A 875 34.91 0.34 -9.58
C ASP A 875 35.12 -1.17 -9.74
N TYR A 876 35.59 -1.58 -10.92
CA TYR A 876 36.02 -2.96 -11.17
C TYR A 876 37.26 -3.06 -12.06
N PHE A 877 37.98 -4.17 -11.94
CA PHE A 877 39.01 -4.57 -12.90
C PHE A 877 39.13 -6.09 -13.01
N ILE A 878 39.64 -6.57 -14.14
CA ILE A 878 39.96 -7.98 -14.40
C ILE A 878 41.45 -8.10 -14.69
N TYR A 879 42.19 -8.69 -13.76
CA TYR A 879 43.64 -8.88 -13.85
C TYR A 879 44.01 -10.34 -14.06
N SER A 880 44.80 -10.64 -15.09
CA SER A 880 45.37 -11.97 -15.34
C SER A 880 46.85 -11.96 -15.01
N ASN A 881 47.34 -12.94 -14.25
CA ASN A 881 48.75 -13.01 -13.87
C ASN A 881 49.66 -13.42 -15.05
N LYS A 882 50.99 -13.37 -14.84
CA LYS A 882 51.99 -13.77 -15.86
C LYS A 882 51.67 -15.07 -16.58
N VAL A 883 51.40 -16.16 -15.86
CA VAL A 883 51.14 -17.47 -16.45
C VAL A 883 49.86 -17.48 -17.27
N ALA A 884 48.79 -16.81 -16.81
CA ALA A 884 47.56 -16.68 -17.58
C ALA A 884 47.79 -15.88 -18.88
N ARG A 885 48.57 -14.78 -18.82
CA ARG A 885 48.94 -13.99 -20.02
C ARG A 885 49.77 -14.81 -21.01
N GLU A 886 50.72 -15.62 -20.52
CA GLU A 886 51.50 -16.55 -21.36
C GLU A 886 50.62 -17.63 -22.01
N GLN A 887 49.49 -17.99 -21.38
CA GLN A 887 48.46 -18.88 -21.94
C GLN A 887 47.44 -18.15 -22.83
N GLY A 888 47.69 -16.90 -23.20
CA GLY A 888 46.84 -16.14 -24.13
C GLY A 888 45.69 -15.38 -23.46
N ALA A 889 45.76 -15.13 -22.14
CA ALA A 889 44.82 -14.23 -21.50
C ALA A 889 44.96 -12.80 -22.06
N ARG A 890 43.81 -12.19 -22.36
CA ARG A 890 43.69 -10.85 -22.93
C ARG A 890 43.68 -9.80 -21.83
N THR A 891 44.26 -8.63 -22.08
CA THR A 891 44.25 -7.51 -21.13
C THR A 891 43.23 -6.43 -21.49
N ASN A 892 42.71 -6.43 -22.72
CA ASN A 892 41.72 -5.47 -23.19
C ASN A 892 40.52 -6.21 -23.81
N LEU A 893 39.34 -6.04 -23.22
CA LEU A 893 38.07 -6.50 -23.79
C LEU A 893 37.32 -5.36 -24.50
N MET A 894 36.27 -5.70 -25.25
CA MET A 894 35.36 -4.70 -25.83
C MET A 894 34.30 -4.26 -24.82
N LYS A 895 33.82 -3.01 -24.88
CA LYS A 895 32.73 -2.51 -24.02
C LYS A 895 33.00 -2.74 -22.51
N THR A 896 33.84 -1.90 -21.93
CA THR A 896 34.33 -2.09 -20.56
C THR A 896 34.02 -0.90 -19.66
N ARG A 897 33.50 0.21 -20.19
CA ARG A 897 33.30 1.40 -19.36
C ARG A 897 32.13 1.21 -18.39
N TYR A 898 31.00 0.66 -18.85
CA TYR A 898 29.85 0.37 -18.02
C TYR A 898 29.35 -1.06 -18.22
N ILE A 899 29.42 -1.86 -17.15
CA ILE A 899 28.98 -3.25 -17.15
C ILE A 899 27.95 -3.53 -16.06
N SER A 900 27.29 -4.66 -16.18
CA SER A 900 26.41 -5.20 -15.14
C SER A 900 27.15 -6.31 -14.37
N PRO A 901 26.81 -6.58 -13.10
CA PRO A 901 27.42 -7.66 -12.35
C PRO A 901 27.28 -9.04 -13.03
N ASN A 902 26.19 -9.25 -13.77
CA ASN A 902 25.94 -10.49 -14.51
C ASN A 902 26.86 -10.69 -15.74
N ASP A 903 27.66 -9.70 -16.13
CA ASP A 903 28.54 -9.79 -17.31
C ASP A 903 29.86 -10.52 -16.98
N PHE A 904 30.28 -10.56 -15.71
CA PHE A 904 31.57 -11.10 -15.30
C PHE A 904 31.87 -12.54 -15.73
N PRO A 905 30.94 -13.52 -15.65
CA PRO A 905 31.23 -14.87 -16.13
C PRO A 905 31.65 -14.92 -17.59
N ALA A 906 30.98 -14.15 -18.45
CA ALA A 906 31.30 -14.07 -19.87
C ALA A 906 32.62 -13.31 -20.10
N MET A 907 32.81 -12.19 -19.41
CA MET A 907 34.04 -11.39 -19.50
C MET A 907 35.27 -12.20 -19.09
N VAL A 908 35.18 -13.03 -18.05
CA VAL A 908 36.29 -13.88 -17.61
C VAL A 908 36.58 -15.01 -18.59
N ALA A 909 35.54 -15.64 -19.15
CA ALA A 909 35.72 -16.64 -20.20
C ALA A 909 36.41 -16.03 -21.44
N GLU A 910 36.07 -14.79 -21.80
CA GLU A 910 36.73 -14.06 -22.88
C GLU A 910 38.17 -13.65 -22.52
N THR A 911 38.37 -13.09 -21.33
CA THR A 911 39.68 -12.68 -20.80
C THR A 911 40.66 -13.85 -20.83
N THR A 912 40.25 -15.00 -20.31
CA THR A 912 41.10 -16.20 -20.24
C THR A 912 41.20 -16.95 -21.56
N ASN A 913 40.60 -16.44 -22.64
CA ASN A 913 40.51 -17.10 -23.94
C ASN A 913 39.96 -18.54 -23.86
N SER A 914 39.00 -18.76 -22.95
CA SER A 914 38.45 -20.09 -22.61
C SER A 914 37.22 -20.43 -23.46
N LYS A 915 37.14 -21.70 -23.87
CA LYS A 915 35.95 -22.23 -24.56
C LYS A 915 34.70 -22.09 -23.69
N VAL A 916 33.57 -21.83 -24.33
CA VAL A 916 32.28 -21.56 -23.69
C VAL A 916 31.22 -22.59 -24.07
N SER A 917 30.29 -22.81 -23.13
CA SER A 917 29.05 -23.55 -23.39
C SER A 917 28.05 -22.67 -24.16
N PRO A 918 26.96 -23.25 -24.70
CA PRO A 918 25.85 -22.46 -25.26
C PRO A 918 25.35 -21.36 -24.30
N TYR A 919 25.25 -21.64 -23.00
CA TYR A 919 24.85 -20.65 -22.02
C TYR A 919 25.82 -19.46 -21.94
N TYR A 920 27.13 -19.73 -21.86
CA TYR A 920 28.13 -18.66 -21.84
C TYR A 920 28.30 -17.96 -23.18
N ALA A 921 27.90 -18.58 -24.29
CA ALA A 921 27.79 -17.91 -25.59
C ALA A 921 26.64 -16.88 -25.58
N LEU A 922 25.47 -17.24 -25.03
CA LEU A 922 24.38 -16.28 -24.79
C LEU A 922 24.87 -15.11 -23.90
N LEU A 923 25.51 -15.41 -22.77
CA LEU A 923 26.02 -14.36 -21.88
C LEU A 923 27.10 -13.50 -22.54
N THR A 924 27.93 -14.07 -23.42
CA THR A 924 28.91 -13.31 -24.21
C THR A 924 28.21 -12.31 -25.12
N ASP A 925 27.18 -12.73 -25.85
CA ASP A 925 26.43 -11.82 -26.72
C ASP A 925 25.68 -10.76 -25.91
N ILE A 926 25.13 -11.11 -24.73
CA ILE A 926 24.48 -10.15 -23.80
C ILE A 926 25.46 -9.06 -23.40
N TYR A 927 26.62 -9.44 -22.89
CA TYR A 927 27.65 -8.52 -22.45
C TYR A 927 28.13 -7.61 -23.61
N GLN A 928 28.38 -8.18 -24.79
CA GLN A 928 28.96 -7.45 -25.92
C GLN A 928 27.94 -6.54 -26.63
N SER A 929 26.66 -6.91 -26.66
CA SER A 929 25.65 -6.23 -27.48
C SER A 929 24.64 -5.40 -26.69
N LEU A 930 24.27 -5.78 -25.45
CA LEU A 930 23.33 -4.98 -24.64
C LEU A 930 24.06 -3.91 -23.84
N PRO A 931 23.49 -2.73 -23.61
CA PRO A 931 24.00 -1.80 -22.59
C PRO A 931 23.80 -2.39 -21.17
N ALA A 932 24.51 -1.85 -20.17
CA ALA A 932 24.48 -2.39 -18.80
C ALA A 932 23.10 -2.22 -18.16
N PHE A 933 22.63 -3.22 -17.41
CA PHE A 933 21.35 -3.19 -16.72
C PHE A 933 21.39 -2.19 -15.56
N TYR A 934 20.40 -1.30 -15.51
CA TYR A 934 20.19 -0.37 -14.40
C TYR A 934 18.76 -0.49 -13.88
N ILE A 935 18.61 -0.62 -12.56
CA ILE A 935 17.29 -0.66 -11.92
C ILE A 935 16.95 0.77 -11.51
N GLY A 936 16.04 1.38 -12.27
CA GLY A 936 15.56 2.74 -12.02
C GLY A 936 14.84 2.86 -10.67
N THR A 937 14.78 4.10 -10.18
CA THR A 937 14.34 4.43 -8.81
C THR A 937 12.83 4.65 -8.68
N GLU A 938 12.15 4.85 -9.81
CA GLU A 938 10.70 5.03 -9.91
C GLU A 938 10.11 4.02 -10.90
N SER A 939 8.93 3.45 -10.61
CA SER A 939 8.21 2.55 -11.52
C SER A 939 6.73 2.91 -11.57
N ASN A 940 6.16 2.86 -12.77
CA ASN A 940 4.73 3.06 -13.02
C ASN A 940 3.88 1.82 -12.64
N ASP A 941 4.52 0.66 -12.42
CA ASP A 941 3.87 -0.58 -12.01
C ASP A 941 4.44 -1.05 -10.68
N THR A 942 3.56 -1.23 -9.69
CA THR A 942 3.95 -1.68 -8.36
C THR A 942 4.60 -3.07 -8.34
N SER A 943 4.36 -3.88 -9.36
CA SER A 943 4.78 -5.28 -9.47
C SER A 943 5.99 -5.53 -10.38
N VAL A 944 6.51 -4.50 -11.05
CA VAL A 944 7.62 -4.60 -12.00
C VAL A 944 8.71 -3.60 -11.65
N ARG A 945 9.97 -4.02 -11.71
CA ARG A 945 11.12 -3.12 -11.58
C ARG A 945 11.16 -2.19 -12.79
N ASN A 946 11.44 -0.92 -12.58
CA ASN A 946 11.80 -0.09 -13.72
C ASN A 946 13.20 -0.49 -14.17
N VAL A 947 13.32 -0.95 -15.41
CA VAL A 947 14.58 -1.42 -15.98
C VAL A 947 14.97 -0.49 -17.09
N GLU A 948 16.10 0.15 -16.90
CA GLU A 948 16.76 1.02 -17.84
C GLU A 948 18.13 0.43 -18.16
N TYR A 949 18.83 1.03 -19.13
CA TYR A 949 20.11 0.54 -19.61
C TYR A 949 21.11 1.68 -19.74
N VAL A 950 22.36 1.44 -19.34
CA VAL A 950 23.44 2.43 -19.36
C VAL A 950 24.38 2.09 -20.50
N THR A 951 24.54 3.03 -21.44
CA THR A 951 25.47 2.88 -22.57
C THR A 951 26.90 3.24 -22.17
N GLU A 952 27.88 2.88 -23.01
CA GLU A 952 29.30 3.26 -22.82
C GLU A 952 29.52 4.79 -22.80
N ASP A 953 28.56 5.57 -23.32
CA ASP A 953 28.56 7.03 -23.27
C ASP A 953 27.89 7.59 -22.01
N GLU A 954 27.60 6.75 -21.00
CA GLU A 954 26.93 7.11 -19.75
C GLU A 954 25.49 7.64 -19.95
N LYS A 955 24.82 7.20 -21.02
CA LYS A 955 23.43 7.57 -21.30
C LYS A 955 22.48 6.49 -20.80
N ILE A 956 21.47 6.92 -20.06
CA ILE A 956 20.34 6.08 -19.68
C ILE A 956 19.39 5.98 -20.88
N VAL A 957 19.09 4.76 -21.31
CA VAL A 957 18.15 4.44 -22.38
C VAL A 957 17.16 3.37 -21.92
N ASN A 958 16.01 3.30 -22.58
CA ASN A 958 14.95 2.36 -22.22
C ASN A 958 14.88 1.23 -23.26
N GLU A 959 14.10 0.18 -22.98
CA GLU A 959 13.96 -0.97 -23.89
C GLU A 959 13.49 -0.59 -25.31
N GLN A 960 12.73 0.51 -25.44
CA GLN A 960 12.28 1.02 -26.75
C GLN A 960 13.42 1.56 -27.61
N ASN A 961 14.51 2.02 -26.99
CA ASN A 961 15.69 2.56 -27.67
C ASN A 961 16.65 1.46 -28.13
N LEU A 962 16.46 0.22 -27.68
CA LEU A 962 17.27 -0.91 -28.10
C LEU A 962 16.99 -1.26 -29.57
N THR A 963 18.02 -1.75 -30.27
CA THR A 963 17.87 -2.28 -31.62
C THR A 963 17.05 -3.57 -31.60
N GLU A 964 16.52 -3.99 -32.75
CA GLU A 964 15.74 -5.23 -32.83
C GLU A 964 16.57 -6.47 -32.43
N GLU A 965 17.85 -6.50 -32.77
CA GLU A 965 18.78 -7.56 -32.34
C GLU A 965 18.97 -7.57 -30.81
N GLN A 966 19.14 -6.39 -30.20
CA GLN A 966 19.23 -6.26 -28.75
C GLN A 966 17.93 -6.70 -28.05
N LYS A 967 16.76 -6.39 -28.61
CA LYS A 967 15.46 -6.84 -28.07
C LYS A 967 15.28 -8.35 -28.16
N GLU A 968 15.68 -8.97 -29.29
CA GLU A 968 15.65 -10.42 -29.45
C GLU A 968 16.55 -11.10 -28.41
N LEU A 969 17.78 -10.61 -28.27
CA LEU A 969 18.76 -11.11 -27.32
C LEU A 969 18.28 -10.97 -25.86
N LEU A 970 17.68 -9.84 -25.51
CA LEU A 970 17.05 -9.63 -24.20
C LEU A 970 15.88 -10.59 -23.97
N SER A 971 15.06 -10.86 -24.99
CA SER A 971 13.97 -11.83 -24.92
C SER A 971 14.50 -13.25 -24.69
N ASP A 972 15.56 -13.65 -25.40
CA ASP A 972 16.20 -14.96 -25.22
C ASP A 972 16.73 -15.11 -23.79
N LEU A 973 17.41 -14.09 -23.25
CA LEU A 973 17.85 -14.07 -21.84
C LEU A 973 16.67 -14.20 -20.88
N ARG A 974 15.59 -13.43 -21.07
CA ARG A 974 14.41 -13.50 -20.18
C ARG A 974 13.74 -14.87 -20.19
N ILE A 975 13.65 -15.52 -21.35
CA ILE A 975 13.09 -16.86 -21.50
C ILE A 975 13.97 -17.89 -20.77
N ILE A 976 15.28 -17.84 -20.96
CA ILE A 976 16.23 -18.75 -20.31
C ILE A 976 16.30 -18.53 -18.80
N GLN A 977 16.37 -17.27 -18.36
CA GLN A 977 16.35 -16.91 -16.94
C GLN A 977 15.04 -17.39 -16.28
N TYR A 978 13.89 -17.17 -16.93
CA TYR A 978 12.62 -17.69 -16.43
C TYR A 978 12.65 -19.22 -16.35
N ASP A 979 13.12 -19.91 -17.40
CA ASP A 979 13.15 -21.38 -17.45
C ASP A 979 13.95 -22.00 -16.29
N ILE A 980 15.13 -21.44 -16.01
CA ILE A 980 16.07 -21.88 -14.98
C ILE A 980 15.57 -21.59 -13.56
N THR A 981 14.72 -20.58 -13.39
CA THR A 981 14.33 -20.07 -12.07
C THR A 981 12.88 -20.37 -11.70
N ALA A 982 11.92 -19.74 -12.37
CA ALA A 982 10.49 -19.84 -12.08
C ALA A 982 9.75 -20.88 -12.96
N GLY A 983 10.40 -21.32 -14.04
CA GLY A 983 9.82 -22.09 -15.12
C GLY A 983 9.84 -23.60 -14.88
N LYS A 984 9.97 -24.34 -15.98
CA LYS A 984 9.93 -25.81 -16.00
C LYS A 984 11.31 -26.46 -16.10
N ASN A 985 12.39 -25.67 -16.12
CA ASN A 985 13.77 -26.14 -16.27
C ASN A 985 13.97 -27.02 -17.51
N TYR A 986 13.39 -26.66 -18.66
CA TYR A 986 13.59 -27.40 -19.92
C TYR A 986 15.07 -27.46 -20.33
N VAL A 987 15.87 -26.44 -20.04
CA VAL A 987 17.32 -26.44 -20.36
C VAL A 987 18.11 -27.49 -19.58
N LYS A 988 17.60 -27.95 -18.42
CA LYS A 988 18.33 -28.87 -17.52
C LYS A 988 18.69 -30.20 -18.19
N ASP A 989 17.82 -30.69 -19.08
CA ASP A 989 17.99 -31.97 -19.77
C ASP A 989 18.71 -31.84 -21.13
N THR A 990 19.30 -30.67 -21.40
CA THR A 990 20.03 -30.36 -22.64
C THR A 990 21.54 -30.22 -22.39
N ASP A 991 22.31 -29.97 -23.45
CA ASP A 991 23.73 -29.64 -23.40
C ASP A 991 24.02 -28.15 -23.19
N PHE A 992 22.99 -27.32 -22.94
CA PHE A 992 23.11 -25.87 -22.89
C PHE A 992 24.15 -25.34 -21.89
N MET A 993 24.36 -26.06 -20.78
CA MET A 993 25.33 -25.70 -19.74
C MET A 993 26.72 -26.34 -19.95
N LYS A 994 26.90 -27.21 -20.96
CA LYS A 994 28.11 -28.00 -21.17
C LYS A 994 28.91 -27.46 -22.35
N ILE A 995 30.24 -27.47 -22.24
CA ILE A 995 31.13 -27.22 -23.38
C ILE A 995 31.10 -28.50 -24.25
N GLN A 996 30.81 -28.37 -25.54
CA GLN A 996 30.89 -29.51 -26.44
C GLN A 996 32.36 -29.90 -26.67
N SER A 997 32.70 -31.18 -26.45
CA SER A 997 33.99 -31.73 -26.83
C SER A 997 34.05 -31.84 -28.36
N SER A 998 35.13 -31.34 -28.95
CA SER A 998 35.39 -31.38 -30.40
C SER A 998 35.63 -32.80 -30.97
N ASP A 999 35.54 -33.86 -30.15
CA ASP A 999 35.96 -35.22 -30.51
C ASP A 999 34.80 -36.12 -30.97
N GLY A 1000 33.72 -35.53 -31.52
CA GLY A 1000 32.44 -36.22 -31.70
C GLY A 1000 31.85 -36.29 -33.11
N ASP A 1001 32.51 -35.76 -34.14
CA ASP A 1001 32.07 -35.88 -35.54
C ASP A 1001 33.30 -35.98 -36.46
N GLU A 1002 33.88 -37.18 -36.54
CA GLU A 1002 34.67 -37.67 -37.68
C GLU A 1002 34.11 -39.01 -38.17
#